data_AF-A0A0H5QLC4-F1
#
_entry.id   AF-A0A0H5QLC4-F1
#
_cell.length_a   1.000
_cell.length_b   1.000
_cell.length_c   1.000
_cell.angle_alpha   90.00
_cell.angle_beta   90.00
_cell.angle_gamma   90.00
#
_symmetry.space_group_name_H-M   'P 1'
#
loop_
_entity.id
_entity.type
_entity.pdbx_description
1 polymer ?
#
loop_
_entity_poly.entity_id
_entity_poly.type
_entity_poly.pdbx_seq_one_letter_code
_entity_poly.pdbx_strand_id
1 'polypeptide(L)'
;MTTSDILPTVTISRSTSEFRRDMDSYTQVAYQAHENDEAVVCVVHEPSSTANFFGNLHPCGRLYEQPFDLEKARKEHQQFVCAMEDAGVKVVKVEEILTRDCFKGNNFDIKKRIRLEDLAMKQLKYRLTPTCDAASLTQEESFYLSNDYKRECVEQMNAYQLIQVIMTCPVVTLDRSHRDTTMIAVEHSMSPLGNLIFTRDQQITTMKGIVMANMASRARHGEVDLMIEVMRDLGAHVIGRIQSPATLEGGDFFMAGDTCFIGTGLRTNSLAVQQLMDNDMIGCKYVVEVRDMFERSQDRMHLDCVFNIISYNLVMLMGSLENSSSLKRRLVNEYTQDPITKAYTLSRSDVEFSSYLRARSFHIQGIPDEFQLLYGVNCLNLGNSNIIMMHEESARLVARNPHFKGRINVVDYVSVSSMYGSLHCTSQVVRRREQTGPISRLAYTMKDPEVFPVLDQHPAALLIVPEDVALLYRNGIPSEMHASCDPQLLSLKGRDLVSIVLNELSAFHLVLQSHGLSHVHVIGREEVYFKPCASNRSISPSAYCQAFGSTLVTFHATSSLQLKAVTSPIQYAFKRMVPCPIPSIFGALDMVAVRNFAFISSKFKGSPSIIPWSLSIGIELVFLDIVGVPSRHISNLLAITSDLVFICSDSFSPGTIDIILGSLLPETRNVIEISDDQANARFCSGFVELNTNNNNKVLFISRSIMSLMSDAQKTILKETSAKTVEVSLRSSESLQIGSIRDFVTPL
;
A
#
# COMPACT_ATOMS: atom_id res chain seq x y z
N MET A 1 -6.46 -62.60 11.14
CA MET A 1 -7.48 -61.82 10.41
C MET A 1 -8.76 -61.81 11.21
N THR A 2 -9.01 -60.72 11.93
CA THR A 2 -10.35 -60.20 12.25
C THR A 2 -10.16 -58.72 12.63
N THR A 3 -11.00 -57.89 12.04
CA THR A 3 -11.06 -56.42 12.10
C THR A 3 -11.72 -55.95 13.38
N SER A 4 -10.96 -55.26 14.24
CA SER A 4 -11.48 -54.30 15.22
C SER A 4 -10.31 -53.52 15.82
N ASP A 5 -10.02 -52.33 15.30
CA ASP A 5 -9.36 -51.29 16.07
C ASP A 5 -9.88 -49.93 15.62
N ILE A 6 -10.54 -49.28 16.57
CA ILE A 6 -11.39 -48.09 16.44
C ILE A 6 -10.52 -46.85 16.74
N LEU A 7 -10.76 -45.80 15.94
CA LEU A 7 -10.22 -44.44 16.08
C LEU A 7 -10.33 -43.91 17.52
N PRO A 8 -9.34 -43.13 18.01
CA PRO A 8 -9.38 -42.57 19.36
C PRO A 8 -10.47 -41.50 19.46
N THR A 9 -11.36 -41.68 20.42
CA THR A 9 -12.43 -40.73 20.78
C THR A 9 -11.81 -39.58 21.59
N VAL A 10 -11.71 -38.39 21.00
CA VAL A 10 -11.37 -37.16 21.73
C VAL A 10 -12.51 -36.84 22.69
N THR A 11 -12.24 -36.95 23.99
CA THR A 11 -13.22 -36.67 25.03
C THR A 11 -13.20 -35.17 25.35
N ILE A 12 -14.17 -34.42 24.81
CA ILE A 12 -14.39 -33.02 25.19
C ILE A 12 -15.21 -33.02 26.48
N SER A 13 -14.56 -32.89 27.64
CA SER A 13 -15.23 -32.75 28.93
C SER A 13 -15.37 -31.27 29.31
N ARG A 14 -16.39 -30.59 28.77
CA ARG A 14 -16.99 -29.38 29.38
C ARG A 14 -18.50 -29.43 29.18
N SER A 15 -19.25 -29.17 30.25
CA SER A 15 -20.72 -29.24 30.21
C SER A 15 -21.29 -28.12 29.34
N THR A 16 -22.27 -28.46 28.49
CA THR A 16 -22.96 -27.53 27.58
C THR A 16 -23.76 -26.43 28.32
N SER A 17 -24.02 -26.60 29.61
CA SER A 17 -24.70 -25.63 30.47
C SER A 17 -23.77 -24.54 31.03
N GLU A 18 -22.51 -24.86 31.33
CA GLU A 18 -21.50 -23.86 31.75
C GLU A 18 -21.13 -22.92 30.59
N PHE A 19 -21.04 -23.44 29.36
CA PHE A 19 -20.72 -22.64 28.17
C PHE A 19 -21.86 -21.70 27.72
N ARG A 20 -23.13 -22.05 28.01
CA ARG A 20 -24.31 -21.21 27.73
C ARG A 20 -24.45 -20.03 28.70
N ARG A 21 -24.19 -20.26 29.99
CA ARG A 21 -24.19 -19.18 31.00
C ARG A 21 -23.10 -18.15 30.78
N ASP A 22 -21.99 -18.58 30.18
CA ASP A 22 -21.02 -17.66 29.64
C ASP A 22 -21.72 -16.80 28.57
N MET A 23 -22.06 -17.30 27.39
CA MET A 23 -22.49 -16.46 26.23
C MET A 23 -23.64 -15.45 26.44
N ASP A 24 -24.56 -15.62 27.40
CA ASP A 24 -25.59 -14.60 27.67
C ASP A 24 -25.01 -13.31 28.30
N SER A 25 -23.77 -13.34 28.82
CA SER A 25 -22.99 -12.14 29.17
C SER A 25 -22.13 -11.58 28.01
N TYR A 26 -22.26 -12.14 26.78
CA TYR A 26 -21.35 -11.94 25.64
C TYR A 26 -22.01 -11.15 24.49
N THR A 27 -22.97 -10.28 24.79
CA THR A 27 -23.38 -9.17 23.91
C THR A 27 -22.27 -8.11 23.69
N GLN A 28 -21.01 -8.46 23.93
CA GLN A 28 -19.91 -7.51 24.08
C GLN A 28 -19.16 -7.26 22.76
N VAL A 29 -19.48 -6.10 22.18
CA VAL A 29 -18.90 -5.38 21.04
C VAL A 29 -17.42 -5.72 20.79
N ALA A 30 -17.10 -6.11 19.56
CA ALA A 30 -15.72 -6.17 19.07
C ALA A 30 -15.05 -4.81 19.30
N TYR A 31 -13.91 -4.80 19.98
CA TYR A 31 -13.35 -3.56 20.52
C TYR A 31 -11.85 -3.68 20.72
N GLN A 32 -11.14 -2.65 20.27
CA GLN A 32 -9.72 -2.50 20.53
C GLN A 32 -9.37 -1.01 20.62
N ALA A 33 -8.84 -0.59 21.77
CA ALA A 33 -8.31 0.76 21.98
C ALA A 33 -6.79 0.82 21.93
N HIS A 34 -6.08 -0.24 22.33
CA HIS A 34 -4.62 -0.27 22.35
C HIS A 34 -4.12 -1.72 22.18
N GLU A 35 -3.03 -1.95 21.45
CA GLU A 35 -2.45 -3.31 21.27
C GLU A 35 -1.99 -3.97 22.58
N ASN A 36 -1.52 -3.17 23.53
CA ASN A 36 -1.13 -3.64 24.87
C ASN A 36 -2.30 -3.82 25.86
N ASP A 37 -3.55 -3.58 25.45
CA ASP A 37 -4.71 -3.94 26.28
C ASP A 37 -4.89 -5.48 26.26
N GLU A 38 -5.40 -6.04 27.36
CA GLU A 38 -5.53 -7.50 27.54
C GLU A 38 -6.37 -8.12 26.42
N ALA A 39 -5.80 -9.07 25.68
CA ALA A 39 -6.53 -9.82 24.67
C ALA A 39 -7.55 -10.76 25.35
N VAL A 40 -8.81 -10.72 24.90
CA VAL A 40 -9.89 -11.54 25.48
C VAL A 40 -10.37 -12.60 24.51
N VAL A 41 -10.58 -12.23 23.24
CA VAL A 41 -11.02 -13.15 22.18
C VAL A 41 -10.13 -13.00 20.96
N CYS A 42 -9.57 -14.12 20.51
CA CYS A 42 -8.75 -14.20 19.30
C CYS A 42 -9.36 -15.21 18.33
N VAL A 43 -9.54 -14.79 17.07
CA VAL A 43 -9.91 -15.66 15.96
C VAL A 43 -8.64 -16.10 15.24
N VAL A 44 -8.54 -17.39 14.95
CA VAL A 44 -7.42 -18.00 14.20
C VAL A 44 -7.96 -18.98 13.16
N HIS A 45 -7.11 -19.38 12.22
CA HIS A 45 -7.40 -20.47 11.30
C HIS A 45 -6.21 -21.43 11.30
N GLU A 46 -6.46 -22.68 11.66
CA GLU A 46 -5.42 -23.71 11.66
C GLU A 46 -5.02 -24.04 10.22
N PRO A 47 -3.73 -24.31 9.92
CA PRO A 47 -3.31 -24.75 8.60
C PRO A 47 -4.18 -25.90 8.07
N SER A 48 -4.95 -25.61 7.03
CA SER A 48 -5.91 -26.52 6.42
C SER A 48 -5.19 -27.66 5.72
N SER A 49 -5.62 -28.90 5.96
CA SER A 49 -5.13 -30.08 5.24
C SER A 49 -5.33 -29.98 3.71
N THR A 50 -6.18 -29.07 3.25
CA THR A 50 -6.69 -29.06 1.88
C THR A 50 -6.36 -27.72 1.21
N ALA A 51 -6.77 -26.58 1.79
CA ALA A 51 -6.52 -25.28 1.17
C ALA A 51 -5.02 -24.94 1.13
N ASN A 52 -4.32 -25.11 2.25
CA ASN A 52 -2.88 -24.89 2.32
C ASN A 52 -2.09 -25.94 1.52
N PHE A 53 -2.57 -27.19 1.43
CA PHE A 53 -1.95 -28.22 0.59
C PHE A 53 -1.89 -27.80 -0.89
N PHE A 54 -3.01 -27.35 -1.48
CA PHE A 54 -3.02 -26.84 -2.85
C PHE A 54 -2.18 -25.56 -3.01
N GLY A 55 -2.10 -24.73 -1.98
CA GLY A 55 -1.18 -23.60 -1.92
C GLY A 55 0.28 -24.02 -2.06
N ASN A 56 0.65 -25.08 -1.35
CA ASN A 56 1.99 -25.64 -1.27
C ASN A 56 2.47 -26.30 -2.57
N LEU A 57 1.56 -26.70 -3.47
CA LEU A 57 1.91 -27.27 -4.78
C LEU A 57 2.57 -26.24 -5.72
N HIS A 58 2.31 -24.94 -5.53
CA HIS A 58 2.97 -23.88 -6.27
C HIS A 58 3.08 -22.60 -5.41
N PRO A 59 4.02 -22.55 -4.44
CA PRO A 59 4.08 -21.51 -3.40
C PRO A 59 4.05 -20.07 -3.94
N CYS A 60 4.91 -19.75 -4.91
CA CYS A 60 4.99 -18.42 -5.50
C CYS A 60 3.68 -17.96 -6.17
N GLY A 61 2.88 -18.90 -6.69
CA GLY A 61 1.60 -18.61 -7.37
C GLY A 61 0.44 -18.39 -6.40
N ARG A 62 0.67 -18.68 -5.11
CA ARG A 62 -0.32 -18.67 -4.04
C ARG A 62 0.05 -17.75 -2.88
N LEU A 63 1.05 -16.88 -3.10
CA LEU A 63 1.59 -15.92 -2.14
C LEU A 63 2.33 -16.55 -0.95
N TYR A 64 2.91 -17.73 -1.14
CA TYR A 64 3.82 -18.33 -0.17
C TYR A 64 5.28 -18.13 -0.61
N GLU A 65 6.18 -18.02 0.36
CA GLU A 65 7.61 -17.81 0.11
C GLU A 65 8.26 -19.11 -0.35
N GLN A 66 8.02 -20.19 0.40
CA GLN A 66 8.67 -21.48 0.24
C GLN A 66 7.68 -22.62 0.51
N PRO A 67 7.94 -23.83 0.00
CA PRO A 67 7.17 -24.99 0.40
C PRO A 67 7.43 -25.35 1.87
N PHE A 68 6.46 -25.96 2.54
CA PHE A 68 6.55 -26.31 3.96
C PHE A 68 5.92 -27.67 4.30
N ASP A 69 6.25 -28.20 5.48
CA ASP A 69 5.60 -29.39 6.05
C ASP A 69 4.30 -28.99 6.75
N LEU A 70 3.18 -29.45 6.20
CA LEU A 70 1.84 -29.11 6.68
C LEU A 70 1.55 -29.66 8.08
N GLU A 71 2.02 -30.88 8.40
CA GLU A 71 1.79 -31.48 9.71
C GLU A 71 2.64 -30.79 10.78
N LYS A 72 3.88 -30.42 10.43
CA LYS A 72 4.72 -29.58 11.30
C LYS A 72 4.06 -28.22 11.55
N ALA A 73 3.60 -27.55 10.50
CA ALA A 73 2.90 -26.25 10.61
C ALA A 73 1.65 -26.33 11.50
N ARG A 74 0.86 -27.43 11.42
CA ARG A 74 -0.29 -27.64 12.31
C ARG A 74 0.11 -27.76 13.78
N LYS A 75 1.17 -28.53 14.07
CA LYS A 75 1.67 -28.69 15.45
C LYS A 75 2.19 -27.37 16.03
N GLU A 76 2.96 -26.62 15.25
CA GLU A 76 3.42 -25.27 15.62
C GLU A 76 2.22 -24.32 15.89
N HIS A 77 1.22 -24.33 15.00
CA HIS A 77 -0.02 -23.55 15.19
C HIS A 77 -0.77 -23.95 16.47
N GLN A 78 -0.88 -25.24 16.77
CA GLN A 78 -1.52 -25.71 18.00
C GLN A 78 -0.75 -25.26 19.26
N GLN A 79 0.58 -25.28 19.23
CA GLN A 79 1.39 -24.75 20.34
C GLN A 79 1.18 -23.25 20.54
N PHE A 80 1.07 -22.49 19.46
CA PHE A 80 0.74 -21.06 19.51
C PHE A 80 -0.66 -20.82 20.11
N VAL A 81 -1.66 -21.64 19.74
CA VAL A 81 -2.99 -21.59 20.34
C VAL A 81 -2.94 -21.87 21.84
N CYS A 82 -2.25 -22.94 22.28
CA CYS A 82 -2.09 -23.24 23.69
C CYS A 82 -1.42 -22.10 24.45
N ALA A 83 -0.39 -21.47 23.88
CA ALA A 83 0.28 -20.33 24.49
C ALA A 83 -0.65 -19.12 24.73
N MET A 84 -1.63 -18.89 23.85
CA MET A 84 -2.66 -17.86 24.05
C MET A 84 -3.69 -18.28 25.11
N GLU A 85 -4.15 -19.52 25.09
CA GLU A 85 -5.12 -20.06 26.05
C GLU A 85 -4.56 -20.10 27.48
N ASP A 86 -3.29 -20.49 27.64
CA ASP A 86 -2.56 -20.48 28.91
C ASP A 86 -2.43 -19.05 29.49
N ALA A 87 -2.45 -18.04 28.64
CA ALA A 87 -2.47 -16.64 29.03
C ALA A 87 -3.89 -16.10 29.31
N GLY A 88 -4.93 -16.95 29.20
CA GLY A 88 -6.32 -16.60 29.47
C GLY A 88 -7.10 -16.06 28.27
N VAL A 89 -6.54 -16.09 27.07
CA VAL A 89 -7.23 -15.65 25.85
C VAL A 89 -8.17 -16.75 25.38
N LYS A 90 -9.42 -16.39 25.06
CA LYS A 90 -10.33 -17.31 24.38
C LYS A 90 -9.98 -17.36 22.90
N VAL A 91 -9.38 -18.46 22.46
CA VAL A 91 -9.08 -18.70 21.05
C VAL A 91 -10.26 -19.44 20.42
N VAL A 92 -10.68 -19.00 19.23
CA VAL A 92 -11.77 -19.64 18.48
C VAL A 92 -11.34 -19.81 17.03
N LYS A 93 -11.52 -21.01 16.47
CA LYS A 93 -11.14 -21.29 15.08
C LYS A 93 -12.26 -20.89 14.11
N VAL A 94 -11.90 -20.46 12.91
CA VAL A 94 -12.86 -20.13 11.83
C VAL A 94 -13.86 -21.28 11.59
N GLU A 95 -13.37 -22.51 11.47
CA GLU A 95 -14.20 -23.69 11.21
C GLU A 95 -15.14 -24.00 12.37
N GLU A 96 -14.69 -23.80 13.61
CA GLU A 96 -15.51 -24.00 14.81
C GLU A 96 -16.67 -23.00 14.85
N ILE A 97 -16.41 -21.74 14.45
CA ILE A 97 -17.44 -20.70 14.37
C ILE A 97 -18.51 -21.09 13.34
N LEU A 98 -18.08 -21.47 12.13
CA LEU A 98 -18.98 -21.77 11.00
C LEU A 98 -19.77 -23.08 11.19
N THR A 99 -19.21 -24.06 11.90
CA THR A 99 -19.86 -25.36 12.12
C THR A 99 -20.60 -25.46 13.45
N ARG A 100 -20.54 -24.41 14.28
CA ARG A 100 -21.24 -24.35 15.58
C ARG A 100 -22.74 -24.60 15.38
N ASP A 101 -23.26 -25.57 16.12
CA ASP A 101 -24.68 -25.98 16.09
C ASP A 101 -25.16 -26.54 14.73
N CYS A 102 -24.25 -26.86 13.80
CA CYS A 102 -24.60 -27.44 12.48
C CYS A 102 -24.62 -28.98 12.47
N PHE A 103 -24.22 -29.62 13.58
CA PHE A 103 -24.27 -31.08 13.76
C PHE A 103 -25.57 -31.49 14.44
N LYS A 104 -26.20 -32.58 13.97
CA LYS A 104 -27.43 -33.12 14.55
C LYS A 104 -27.19 -33.50 16.03
N GLY A 105 -28.02 -32.97 16.94
CA GLY A 105 -27.89 -33.17 18.38
C GLY A 105 -28.68 -32.14 19.19
N ASN A 106 -28.48 -32.10 20.51
CA ASN A 106 -29.27 -31.26 21.45
C ASN A 106 -29.19 -29.74 21.20
N ASN A 107 -28.20 -29.27 20.42
CA ASN A 107 -28.01 -27.86 20.08
C ASN A 107 -28.14 -27.59 18.57
N PHE A 108 -28.64 -28.54 17.78
CA PHE A 108 -28.73 -28.37 16.33
C PHE A 108 -29.62 -27.17 15.95
N ASP A 109 -29.08 -26.28 15.13
CA ASP A 109 -29.80 -25.15 14.55
C ASP A 109 -29.86 -25.29 13.03
N ILE A 110 -31.06 -25.61 12.53
CA ILE A 110 -31.31 -25.80 11.10
C ILE A 110 -31.02 -24.53 10.29
N LYS A 111 -31.21 -23.33 10.86
CA LYS A 111 -30.92 -22.08 10.13
C LYS A 111 -29.41 -21.90 9.95
N LYS A 112 -28.60 -22.23 10.97
CA LYS A 112 -27.14 -22.19 10.84
C LYS A 112 -26.65 -23.21 9.83
N ARG A 113 -27.22 -24.41 9.87
CA ARG A 113 -26.93 -25.46 8.90
C ARG A 113 -27.23 -25.03 7.46
N ILE A 114 -28.41 -24.46 7.20
CA ILE A 114 -28.79 -23.97 5.87
C ILE A 114 -27.83 -22.87 5.40
N ARG A 115 -27.41 -21.95 6.28
CA ARG A 115 -26.42 -20.92 5.91
C ARG A 115 -25.08 -21.52 5.49
N LEU A 116 -24.61 -22.56 6.19
CA LEU A 116 -23.39 -23.27 5.82
C LEU A 116 -23.54 -23.96 4.45
N GLU A 117 -24.70 -24.56 4.18
CA GLU A 117 -25.03 -25.14 2.86
C GLU A 117 -25.07 -24.08 1.77
N ASP A 118 -25.69 -22.93 2.01
CA ASP A 118 -25.75 -21.83 1.05
C ASP A 118 -24.35 -21.24 0.75
N LEU A 119 -23.46 -21.20 1.74
CA LEU A 119 -22.05 -20.84 1.53
C LEU A 119 -21.34 -21.87 0.65
N ALA A 120 -21.53 -23.17 0.90
CA ALA A 120 -20.98 -24.22 0.04
C ALA A 120 -21.54 -24.13 -1.39
N MET A 121 -22.85 -23.85 -1.54
CA MET A 121 -23.51 -23.63 -2.82
C MET A 121 -22.94 -22.44 -3.60
N LYS A 122 -22.53 -21.36 -2.92
CA LYS A 122 -21.87 -20.19 -3.53
C LYS A 122 -20.48 -20.55 -4.07
N GLN A 123 -19.75 -21.42 -3.37
CA GLN A 123 -18.37 -21.76 -3.70
C GLN A 123 -18.25 -22.90 -4.73
N LEU A 124 -19.12 -23.91 -4.66
CA LEU A 124 -19.17 -25.01 -5.63
C LEU A 124 -19.80 -24.56 -6.95
N LYS A 125 -19.04 -24.73 -8.04
CA LYS A 125 -19.50 -24.38 -9.40
C LYS A 125 -19.47 -25.59 -10.30
N TYR A 126 -20.53 -25.76 -11.08
CA TYR A 126 -20.56 -26.67 -12.21
C TYR A 126 -20.45 -25.86 -13.50
N ARG A 127 -19.69 -26.37 -14.46
CA ARG A 127 -19.52 -25.75 -15.78
C ARG A 127 -19.53 -26.85 -16.83
N LEU A 128 -20.15 -26.57 -17.98
CA LEU A 128 -20.04 -27.43 -19.15
C LEU A 128 -18.72 -27.14 -19.89
N THR A 129 -18.07 -28.18 -20.41
CA THR A 129 -16.88 -28.02 -21.25
C THR A 129 -17.13 -27.06 -22.42
N PRO A 130 -16.15 -26.23 -22.83
CA PRO A 130 -16.30 -25.32 -23.97
C PRO A 130 -16.62 -26.01 -25.29
N THR A 131 -16.33 -27.32 -25.40
CA THR A 131 -16.54 -28.12 -26.61
C THR A 131 -17.98 -28.63 -26.77
N CYS A 132 -18.82 -28.48 -25.74
CA CYS A 132 -20.21 -28.92 -25.76
C CYS A 132 -21.14 -27.70 -25.78
N ASP A 133 -22.11 -27.69 -26.69
CA ASP A 133 -23.13 -26.65 -26.76
C ASP A 133 -24.20 -26.90 -25.69
N ALA A 134 -24.33 -25.97 -24.74
CA ALA A 134 -25.31 -26.05 -23.67
C ALA A 134 -26.76 -26.12 -24.19
N ALA A 135 -27.06 -25.48 -25.34
CA ALA A 135 -28.41 -25.51 -25.93
C ALA A 135 -28.77 -26.89 -26.49
N SER A 136 -27.78 -27.72 -26.75
CA SER A 136 -28.00 -29.05 -27.30
C SER A 136 -28.31 -30.10 -26.22
N LEU A 137 -28.17 -29.77 -24.93
CA LEU A 137 -28.34 -30.71 -23.80
C LEU A 137 -29.79 -31.18 -23.67
N THR A 138 -29.96 -32.45 -23.34
CA THR A 138 -31.24 -33.00 -22.90
C THR A 138 -31.65 -32.39 -21.57
N GLN A 139 -32.92 -32.55 -21.20
CA GLN A 139 -33.44 -32.09 -19.90
C GLN A 139 -32.72 -32.78 -18.73
N GLU A 140 -32.41 -34.07 -18.88
CA GLU A 140 -31.70 -34.83 -17.86
C GLU A 140 -30.25 -34.36 -17.68
N GLU A 141 -29.50 -34.18 -18.77
CA GLU A 141 -28.13 -33.63 -18.73
C GLU A 141 -28.11 -32.22 -18.14
N SER A 142 -29.09 -31.39 -18.50
CA SER A 142 -29.24 -30.03 -17.98
C SER A 142 -29.50 -30.02 -16.46
N PHE A 143 -30.25 -31.00 -15.95
CA PHE A 143 -30.49 -31.14 -14.52
C PHE A 143 -29.20 -31.35 -13.73
N TYR A 144 -28.28 -32.19 -14.20
CA TYR A 144 -26.99 -32.43 -13.52
C TYR A 144 -26.04 -31.22 -13.53
N LEU A 145 -26.28 -30.22 -14.39
CA LEU A 145 -25.59 -28.92 -14.39
C LEU A 145 -26.32 -27.85 -13.56
N SER A 146 -27.52 -28.14 -13.09
CA SER A 146 -28.39 -27.17 -12.42
C SER A 146 -28.01 -26.91 -10.96
N ASN A 147 -28.53 -25.81 -10.40
CA ASN A 147 -28.43 -25.55 -8.97
C ASN A 147 -29.30 -26.50 -8.13
N ASP A 148 -30.32 -27.14 -8.71
CA ASP A 148 -31.19 -28.06 -7.97
C ASP A 148 -30.43 -29.35 -7.65
N TYR A 149 -29.79 -29.98 -8.64
CA TYR A 149 -28.92 -31.13 -8.41
C TYR A 149 -27.74 -30.79 -7.49
N LYS A 150 -27.14 -29.60 -7.66
CA LYS A 150 -26.08 -29.14 -6.76
C LYS A 150 -26.57 -29.05 -5.31
N ARG A 151 -27.80 -28.58 -5.08
CA ARG A 151 -28.42 -28.49 -3.76
C ARG A 151 -28.65 -29.88 -3.17
N GLU A 152 -29.18 -30.84 -3.95
CA GLU A 152 -29.34 -32.23 -3.52
C GLU A 152 -28.01 -32.82 -3.02
N CYS A 153 -26.92 -32.56 -3.75
CA CYS A 153 -25.59 -33.01 -3.35
C CYS A 153 -25.12 -32.35 -2.05
N VAL A 154 -25.27 -31.03 -1.92
CA VAL A 154 -24.82 -30.25 -0.76
C VAL A 154 -25.58 -30.60 0.51
N GLU A 155 -26.90 -30.80 0.46
CA GLU A 155 -27.72 -31.13 1.63
C GLU A 155 -27.37 -32.49 2.25
N GLN A 156 -26.82 -33.43 1.47
CA GLN A 156 -26.35 -34.73 1.95
C GLN A 156 -24.97 -34.67 2.63
N MET A 157 -24.21 -33.60 2.42
CA MET A 157 -22.88 -33.45 3.01
C MET A 157 -22.97 -33.20 4.52
N ASN A 158 -22.02 -33.72 5.30
CA ASN A 158 -21.87 -33.30 6.69
C ASN A 158 -21.19 -31.92 6.78
N ALA A 159 -21.22 -31.29 7.97
CA ALA A 159 -20.67 -29.93 8.14
C ALA A 159 -19.17 -29.84 7.81
N TYR A 160 -18.39 -30.90 8.05
CA TYR A 160 -16.97 -30.93 7.67
C TYR A 160 -16.79 -30.91 6.16
N GLN A 161 -17.56 -31.72 5.42
CA GLN A 161 -17.54 -31.73 3.95
C GLN A 161 -17.96 -30.37 3.38
N LEU A 162 -18.96 -29.72 3.97
CA LEU A 162 -19.36 -28.36 3.58
C LEU A 162 -18.22 -27.34 3.76
N ILE A 163 -17.49 -27.40 4.87
CA ILE A 163 -16.30 -26.57 5.09
C ILE A 163 -15.23 -26.86 4.02
N GLN A 164 -15.00 -28.12 3.66
CA GLN A 164 -14.04 -28.46 2.61
C GLN A 164 -14.42 -27.82 1.26
N VAL A 165 -15.70 -27.85 0.89
CA VAL A 165 -16.21 -27.18 -0.31
C VAL A 165 -15.97 -25.67 -0.23
N ILE A 166 -16.28 -25.06 0.92
CA ILE A 166 -16.12 -23.61 1.13
C ILE A 166 -14.65 -23.19 1.01
N MET A 167 -13.73 -23.95 1.61
CA MET A 167 -12.30 -23.62 1.67
C MET A 167 -11.56 -23.89 0.36
N THR A 168 -12.02 -24.86 -0.44
CA THR A 168 -11.35 -25.25 -1.70
C THR A 168 -11.91 -24.54 -2.94
N CYS A 169 -13.10 -23.96 -2.85
CA CYS A 169 -13.80 -23.29 -3.95
C CYS A 169 -13.76 -24.10 -5.27
N PRO A 170 -14.30 -25.32 -5.29
CA PRO A 170 -14.16 -26.24 -6.41
C PRO A 170 -15.03 -25.84 -7.61
N VAL A 171 -14.47 -26.03 -8.81
CA VAL A 171 -15.18 -25.98 -10.08
C VAL A 171 -15.08 -27.36 -10.73
N VAL A 172 -16.23 -27.97 -10.99
CA VAL A 172 -16.33 -29.25 -11.71
C VAL A 172 -16.73 -28.95 -13.15
N THR A 173 -15.84 -29.27 -14.10
CA THR A 173 -16.14 -29.18 -15.52
C THR A 173 -16.71 -30.52 -15.99
N LEU A 174 -17.93 -30.49 -16.50
CA LEU A 174 -18.67 -31.66 -16.97
C LEU A 174 -18.73 -31.69 -18.50
N ASP A 175 -18.77 -32.90 -19.05
CA ASP A 175 -19.07 -33.18 -20.45
C ASP A 175 -20.13 -34.28 -20.55
N ARG A 176 -20.65 -34.49 -21.75
CA ARG A 176 -21.53 -35.62 -22.05
C ARG A 176 -20.78 -36.92 -21.91
N SER A 177 -21.45 -37.88 -21.33
CA SER A 177 -21.01 -39.26 -21.35
C SER A 177 -21.67 -39.99 -22.51
N HIS A 178 -20.91 -40.87 -23.15
CA HIS A 178 -21.41 -41.67 -24.28
C HIS A 178 -21.72 -43.13 -23.89
N ARG A 179 -21.31 -43.58 -22.70
CA ARG A 179 -21.43 -44.98 -22.26
C ARG A 179 -21.72 -45.17 -20.76
N ASP A 180 -21.29 -44.22 -19.92
CA ASP A 180 -21.31 -44.35 -18.46
C ASP A 180 -22.54 -43.65 -17.84
N THR A 181 -22.38 -42.93 -16.74
CA THR A 181 -23.41 -42.04 -16.14
C THR A 181 -23.88 -40.97 -17.11
N THR A 182 -24.98 -40.25 -16.85
CA THR A 182 -25.53 -39.21 -17.75
C THR A 182 -24.51 -38.13 -18.13
N MET A 183 -23.65 -37.72 -17.19
CA MET A 183 -22.55 -36.77 -17.40
C MET A 183 -21.23 -37.37 -16.92
N ILE A 184 -20.10 -36.87 -17.41
CA ILE A 184 -18.74 -37.18 -16.94
C ILE A 184 -18.02 -35.92 -16.45
N ALA A 185 -17.32 -36.00 -15.33
CA ALA A 185 -16.42 -34.93 -14.88
C ALA A 185 -15.06 -35.06 -15.57
N VAL A 186 -14.75 -34.11 -16.46
CA VAL A 186 -13.52 -34.11 -17.26
C VAL A 186 -12.38 -33.33 -16.59
N GLU A 187 -12.72 -32.40 -15.68
CA GLU A 187 -11.74 -31.60 -14.96
C GLU A 187 -12.31 -31.17 -13.59
N HIS A 188 -11.43 -31.17 -12.59
CA HIS A 188 -11.66 -30.49 -11.31
C HIS A 188 -10.61 -29.40 -11.13
N SER A 189 -11.05 -28.15 -11.03
CA SER A 189 -10.17 -27.02 -10.68
C SER A 189 -10.59 -26.40 -9.36
N MET A 190 -9.66 -25.77 -8.65
CA MET A 190 -9.89 -25.24 -7.30
C MET A 190 -9.24 -23.87 -7.15
N SER A 191 -9.89 -22.99 -6.38
CA SER A 191 -9.34 -21.70 -5.96
C SER A 191 -9.36 -21.59 -4.43
N PRO A 192 -8.52 -22.37 -3.74
CA PRO A 192 -8.57 -22.49 -2.30
C PRO A 192 -8.22 -21.19 -1.59
N LEU A 193 -8.83 -20.99 -0.43
CA LEU A 193 -8.63 -19.86 0.48
C LEU A 193 -7.36 -20.07 1.35
N GLY A 194 -6.23 -20.35 0.70
CA GLY A 194 -5.01 -20.78 1.39
C GLY A 194 -4.36 -19.74 2.30
N ASN A 195 -4.61 -18.43 2.09
CA ASN A 195 -4.05 -17.38 2.96
C ASN A 195 -4.98 -17.02 4.12
N LEU A 196 -6.08 -17.76 4.33
CA LEU A 196 -6.99 -17.58 5.46
C LEU A 196 -6.31 -17.82 6.81
N ILE A 197 -5.19 -18.56 6.83
CA ILE A 197 -4.36 -18.73 8.04
C ILE A 197 -3.90 -17.38 8.59
N PHE A 198 -3.68 -16.40 7.71
CA PHE A 198 -3.38 -15.02 8.08
C PHE A 198 -4.67 -14.27 8.35
N THR A 199 -5.33 -14.62 9.46
CA THR A 199 -6.61 -14.04 9.85
C THR A 199 -6.52 -12.55 10.18
N ARG A 200 -5.32 -11.99 10.32
CA ARG A 200 -5.12 -10.55 10.58
C ARG A 200 -5.59 -9.68 9.42
N ASP A 201 -5.43 -10.13 8.17
CA ASP A 201 -5.43 -9.18 7.06
C ASP A 201 -6.83 -8.81 6.55
N GLN A 202 -7.82 -9.68 6.73
CA GLN A 202 -9.15 -9.53 6.14
C GLN A 202 -10.01 -8.47 6.84
N GLN A 203 -9.60 -8.00 8.02
CA GLN A 203 -10.32 -6.99 8.79
C GLN A 203 -9.41 -6.25 9.77
N ILE A 204 -9.92 -5.16 10.33
CA ILE A 204 -9.33 -4.47 11.48
C ILE A 204 -10.34 -4.37 12.62
N THR A 205 -9.85 -4.38 13.86
CA THR A 205 -10.67 -4.13 15.06
C THR A 205 -10.36 -2.74 15.59
N THR A 206 -11.36 -1.87 15.63
CA THR A 206 -11.22 -0.47 16.08
C THR A 206 -11.93 -0.25 17.42
N MET A 207 -11.98 0.98 17.92
CA MET A 207 -12.81 1.30 19.10
C MET A 207 -14.31 1.24 18.80
N LYS A 208 -14.69 1.20 17.53
CA LYS A 208 -16.09 1.25 17.08
C LYS A 208 -16.62 -0.10 16.63
N GLY A 209 -15.76 -1.03 16.25
CA GLY A 209 -16.13 -2.36 15.80
C GLY A 209 -15.15 -2.91 14.77
N ILE A 210 -15.63 -3.88 13.99
CA ILE A 210 -14.86 -4.50 12.91
C ILE A 210 -15.08 -3.72 11.61
N VAL A 211 -13.98 -3.35 10.95
CA VAL A 211 -14.02 -2.86 9.56
C VAL A 211 -13.43 -3.95 8.66
N MET A 212 -14.19 -4.36 7.65
CA MET A 212 -13.73 -5.37 6.69
C MET A 212 -12.83 -4.74 5.63
N ALA A 213 -11.77 -5.44 5.28
CA ALA A 213 -10.77 -5.03 4.31
C ALA A 213 -11.30 -5.01 2.87
N ASN A 214 -10.56 -4.31 2.00
CA ASN A 214 -10.59 -4.50 0.55
C ASN A 214 -9.16 -4.85 0.11
N MET A 215 -8.88 -6.14 -0.04
CA MET A 215 -7.51 -6.63 -0.26
C MET A 215 -6.92 -6.10 -1.57
N ALA A 216 -5.62 -5.81 -1.58
CA ALA A 216 -4.91 -5.44 -2.81
C ALA A 216 -4.83 -6.62 -3.80
N SER A 217 -4.66 -7.85 -3.29
CA SER A 217 -4.66 -9.05 -4.12
C SER A 217 -6.07 -9.61 -4.30
N ARG A 218 -6.52 -9.68 -5.57
CA ARG A 218 -7.80 -10.31 -5.93
C ARG A 218 -7.89 -11.78 -5.50
N ALA A 219 -6.76 -12.48 -5.41
CA ALA A 219 -6.71 -13.88 -4.98
C ALA A 219 -7.21 -14.07 -3.54
N ARG A 220 -7.20 -13.02 -2.70
CA ARG A 220 -7.62 -13.05 -1.30
C ARG A 220 -9.02 -12.47 -1.06
N HIS A 221 -9.73 -12.01 -2.10
CA HIS A 221 -11.07 -11.43 -1.94
C HIS A 221 -12.09 -12.42 -1.36
N GLY A 222 -11.98 -13.71 -1.72
CA GLY A 222 -12.84 -14.76 -1.17
C GLY A 222 -12.67 -14.97 0.34
N GLU A 223 -11.49 -14.66 0.91
CA GLU A 223 -11.22 -14.79 2.34
C GLU A 223 -12.02 -13.75 3.14
N VAL A 224 -12.10 -12.51 2.64
CA VAL A 224 -12.88 -11.43 3.27
C VAL A 224 -14.36 -11.78 3.31
N ASP A 225 -14.90 -12.29 2.19
CA ASP A 225 -16.30 -12.71 2.11
C ASP A 225 -16.64 -13.80 3.13
N LEU A 226 -15.73 -14.76 3.35
CA LEU A 226 -15.90 -15.79 4.38
C LEU A 226 -15.81 -15.20 5.80
N MET A 227 -14.84 -14.31 6.04
CA MET A 227 -14.66 -13.69 7.35
C MET A 227 -15.83 -12.81 7.77
N ILE A 228 -16.58 -12.21 6.83
CA ILE A 228 -17.84 -11.51 7.14
C ILE A 228 -18.84 -12.45 7.83
N GLU A 229 -18.98 -13.68 7.32
CA GLU A 229 -19.88 -14.68 7.89
C GLU A 229 -19.37 -15.18 9.25
N VAL A 230 -18.05 -15.34 9.39
CA VAL A 230 -17.40 -15.66 10.67
C VAL A 230 -17.69 -14.58 11.72
N MET A 231 -17.50 -13.30 11.39
CA MET A 231 -17.76 -12.20 12.32
C MET A 231 -19.24 -12.13 12.70
N ARG A 232 -20.15 -12.35 11.74
CA ARG A 232 -21.60 -12.42 11.99
C ARG A 232 -21.93 -13.54 12.98
N ASP A 233 -21.40 -14.74 12.78
CA ASP A 233 -21.69 -15.91 13.62
C ASP A 233 -21.00 -15.87 14.98
N LEU A 234 -19.89 -15.12 15.08
CA LEU A 234 -19.24 -14.78 16.33
C LEU A 234 -20.03 -13.72 17.12
N GLY A 235 -20.90 -12.94 16.47
CA GLY A 235 -21.57 -11.77 17.07
C GLY A 235 -20.67 -10.53 17.12
N ALA A 236 -19.56 -10.53 16.38
CA ALA A 236 -18.66 -9.39 16.27
C ALA A 236 -19.25 -8.33 15.33
N HIS A 237 -19.52 -7.14 15.85
CA HIS A 237 -20.19 -6.07 15.11
C HIS A 237 -19.30 -5.53 13.98
N VAL A 238 -19.70 -5.78 12.74
CA VAL A 238 -19.10 -5.20 11.53
C VAL A 238 -19.75 -3.84 11.27
N ILE A 239 -18.95 -2.76 11.35
CA ILE A 239 -19.41 -1.38 11.17
C ILE A 239 -19.28 -0.89 9.73
N GLY A 240 -18.46 -1.55 8.91
CA GLY A 240 -18.23 -1.14 7.53
C GLY A 240 -17.28 -2.04 6.77
N ARG A 241 -17.15 -1.79 5.47
CA ARG A 241 -16.19 -2.42 4.56
C ARG A 241 -15.57 -1.34 3.69
N ILE A 242 -14.24 -1.37 3.55
CA ILE A 242 -13.53 -0.48 2.63
C ILE A 242 -14.01 -0.72 1.19
N GLN A 243 -14.26 0.35 0.46
CA GLN A 243 -14.77 0.29 -0.91
C GLN A 243 -13.67 0.61 -1.92
N SER A 244 -13.68 -0.09 -3.05
CA SER A 244 -12.79 0.21 -4.17
C SER A 244 -12.96 1.68 -4.62
N PRO A 245 -11.89 2.37 -5.05
CA PRO A 245 -10.53 1.87 -5.26
C PRO A 245 -9.63 1.87 -4.02
N ALA A 246 -10.14 2.15 -2.82
CA ALA A 246 -9.33 2.06 -1.61
C ALA A 246 -8.96 0.61 -1.30
N THR A 247 -7.72 0.37 -0.91
CA THR A 247 -7.21 -0.94 -0.47
C THR A 247 -6.74 -0.85 0.97
N LEU A 248 -7.05 -1.88 1.77
CA LEU A 248 -6.69 -2.00 3.18
C LEU A 248 -6.43 -3.47 3.47
N GLU A 249 -5.37 -3.77 4.21
CA GLU A 249 -5.11 -5.08 4.83
C GLU A 249 -4.75 -4.88 6.31
N GLY A 250 -5.24 -5.75 7.19
CA GLY A 250 -5.14 -5.55 8.64
C GLY A 250 -3.74 -5.58 9.24
N GLY A 251 -2.74 -6.17 8.57
CA GLY A 251 -1.33 -6.08 8.97
C GLY A 251 -0.77 -4.66 8.97
N ASP A 252 -1.44 -3.71 8.32
CA ASP A 252 -1.06 -2.30 8.32
C ASP A 252 -1.65 -1.49 9.49
N PHE A 253 -2.51 -2.06 10.33
CA PHE A 253 -3.31 -1.31 11.30
C PHE A 253 -2.97 -1.63 12.74
N PHE A 254 -2.71 -0.58 13.53
CA PHE A 254 -2.42 -0.67 14.97
C PHE A 254 -3.21 0.37 15.76
N MET A 255 -3.84 -0.05 16.86
CA MET A 255 -4.41 0.87 17.85
C MET A 255 -3.40 1.13 18.97
N ALA A 256 -3.25 2.39 19.36
CA ALA A 256 -2.28 2.86 20.35
C ALA A 256 -2.92 3.89 21.30
N GLY A 257 -4.10 3.59 21.83
CA GLY A 257 -4.83 4.48 22.73
C GLY A 257 -5.59 5.53 21.94
N ASP A 258 -5.34 6.81 22.21
CA ASP A 258 -5.97 7.90 21.45
C ASP A 258 -5.38 8.10 20.05
N THR A 259 -4.47 7.23 19.64
CA THR A 259 -3.80 7.23 18.34
C THR A 259 -4.00 5.89 17.64
N CYS A 260 -4.11 5.88 16.31
CA CYS A 260 -3.91 4.67 15.51
C CYS A 260 -2.80 4.88 14.47
N PHE A 261 -2.06 3.83 14.15
CA PHE A 261 -1.09 3.81 13.06
C PHE A 261 -1.66 2.99 11.89
N ILE A 262 -1.53 3.52 10.68
CA ILE A 262 -1.97 2.87 9.45
C ILE A 262 -0.82 2.92 8.44
N GLY A 263 -0.24 1.77 8.13
CA GLY A 263 0.74 1.62 7.06
C GLY A 263 0.10 1.86 5.69
N THR A 264 0.77 2.62 4.83
CA THR A 264 0.39 2.75 3.42
C THR A 264 1.58 2.43 2.52
N GLY A 265 1.36 1.68 1.44
CA GLY A 265 2.43 1.12 0.63
C GLY A 265 1.93 0.10 -0.40
N LEU A 266 2.35 -1.17 -0.24
CA LEU A 266 2.02 -2.24 -1.19
C LEU A 266 0.57 -2.74 -1.08
N ARG A 267 0.00 -2.80 0.13
CA ARG A 267 -1.25 -3.52 0.43
C ARG A 267 -2.40 -2.60 0.86
N THR A 268 -2.07 -1.51 1.54
CA THR A 268 -2.99 -0.46 1.95
C THR A 268 -2.62 0.86 1.28
N ASN A 269 -3.61 1.68 0.90
CA ASN A 269 -3.40 2.98 0.28
C ASN A 269 -4.03 4.13 1.08
N SER A 270 -3.62 5.37 0.79
CA SER A 270 -4.11 6.57 1.49
C SER A 270 -5.62 6.79 1.32
N LEU A 271 -6.24 6.26 0.26
CA LEU A 271 -7.70 6.30 0.07
C LEU A 271 -8.45 5.52 1.16
N ALA A 272 -7.87 4.42 1.67
CA ALA A 272 -8.47 3.69 2.78
C ALA A 272 -8.39 4.48 4.08
N VAL A 273 -7.27 5.15 4.34
CA VAL A 273 -7.12 6.08 5.49
C VAL A 273 -8.20 7.15 5.44
N GLN A 274 -8.41 7.78 4.27
CA GLN A 274 -9.47 8.77 4.06
C GLN A 274 -10.88 8.18 4.28
N GLN A 275 -11.19 7.00 3.74
CA GLN A 275 -12.48 6.35 3.97
C GLN A 275 -12.74 6.01 5.45
N LEU A 276 -11.70 5.57 6.18
CA LEU A 276 -11.83 5.28 7.61
C LEU A 276 -12.13 6.55 8.42
N MET A 277 -11.49 7.67 8.08
CA MET A 277 -11.70 8.97 8.72
C MET A 277 -13.07 9.58 8.36
N ASP A 278 -13.40 9.64 7.06
CA ASP A 278 -14.63 10.28 6.56
C ASP A 278 -15.91 9.58 7.04
N ASN A 279 -15.84 8.25 7.21
CA ASN A 279 -16.95 7.45 7.72
C ASN A 279 -16.88 7.20 9.23
N ASP A 280 -15.94 7.86 9.93
CA ASP A 280 -15.76 7.80 11.38
C ASP A 280 -15.75 6.35 11.90
N MET A 281 -14.89 5.49 11.33
CA MET A 281 -14.82 4.05 11.62
C MET A 281 -13.76 3.65 12.67
N ILE A 282 -12.94 4.60 13.15
CA ILE A 282 -11.76 4.31 13.98
C ILE A 282 -12.06 4.55 15.48
N GLY A 283 -12.46 5.77 15.83
CA GLY A 283 -12.81 6.17 17.20
C GLY A 283 -11.67 6.71 18.08
N CYS A 284 -10.46 6.92 17.53
CA CYS A 284 -9.35 7.58 18.23
C CYS A 284 -9.30 9.09 17.92
N LYS A 285 -8.40 9.84 18.57
CA LYS A 285 -8.23 11.29 18.34
C LYS A 285 -7.26 11.57 17.20
N TYR A 286 -6.28 10.69 17.00
CA TYR A 286 -5.20 10.89 16.05
C TYR A 286 -5.04 9.70 15.12
N VAL A 287 -4.93 9.97 13.83
CA VAL A 287 -4.67 8.97 12.79
C VAL A 287 -3.30 9.25 12.21
N VAL A 288 -2.41 8.27 12.29
CA VAL A 288 -1.02 8.37 11.86
C VAL A 288 -0.82 7.48 10.66
N GLU A 289 -0.73 8.08 9.50
CA GLU A 289 -0.43 7.39 8.25
C GLU A 289 1.09 7.20 8.11
N VAL A 290 1.57 5.96 8.16
CA VAL A 290 2.98 5.58 8.06
C VAL A 290 3.28 5.13 6.63
N ARG A 291 3.93 5.99 5.85
CA ARG A 291 4.03 5.87 4.39
C ARG A 291 5.31 5.17 3.93
N ASP A 292 5.16 4.01 3.28
CA ASP A 292 6.20 3.31 2.51
C ASP A 292 6.23 3.79 1.06
N MET A 293 6.93 4.90 0.88
CA MET A 293 7.07 5.57 -0.42
C MET A 293 8.32 5.09 -1.18
N PHE A 294 9.33 4.63 -0.46
CA PHE A 294 10.70 4.50 -0.97
C PHE A 294 11.19 3.05 -1.11
N GLU A 295 10.52 2.06 -0.53
CA GLU A 295 11.01 0.68 -0.55
C GLU A 295 10.02 -0.28 -1.23
N ARG A 296 8.80 -0.38 -0.70
CA ARG A 296 7.72 -1.22 -1.25
C ARG A 296 8.13 -2.65 -1.54
N SER A 297 8.78 -3.25 -0.55
CA SER A 297 9.25 -4.63 -0.67
C SER A 297 8.16 -5.62 -0.27
N GLN A 298 8.03 -6.71 -1.03
CA GLN A 298 7.14 -7.83 -0.68
C GLN A 298 7.52 -8.48 0.66
N ASP A 299 8.80 -8.45 1.04
CA ASP A 299 9.26 -9.00 2.33
C ASP A 299 8.83 -8.13 3.54
N ARG A 300 8.35 -6.91 3.25
CA ARG A 300 7.91 -5.88 4.21
C ARG A 300 6.59 -5.29 3.74
N MET A 301 5.68 -6.17 3.34
CA MET A 301 4.44 -5.80 2.65
C MET A 301 3.45 -5.02 3.53
N HIS A 302 3.54 -5.18 4.85
CA HIS A 302 2.69 -4.52 5.84
C HIS A 302 3.53 -3.83 6.93
N LEU A 303 2.91 -2.90 7.67
CA LEU A 303 3.51 -2.23 8.82
C LEU A 303 3.96 -3.21 9.92
N ASP A 304 3.19 -4.26 10.20
CA ASP A 304 3.51 -5.26 11.24
C ASP A 304 4.75 -6.13 10.92
N CYS A 305 5.29 -6.02 9.70
CA CYS A 305 6.55 -6.64 9.31
C CYS A 305 7.76 -5.83 9.76
N VAL A 306 7.59 -4.53 10.07
CA VAL A 306 8.69 -3.59 10.40
C VAL A 306 8.47 -2.82 11.71
N PHE A 307 7.26 -2.85 12.28
CA PHE A 307 6.87 -2.14 13.49
C PHE A 307 5.91 -2.98 14.35
N ASN A 308 6.02 -2.91 15.67
CA ASN A 308 5.06 -3.55 16.58
C ASN A 308 5.01 -2.86 17.96
N ILE A 309 3.86 -2.93 18.65
CA ILE A 309 3.65 -2.32 19.97
C ILE A 309 3.71 -3.40 21.06
N ILE A 310 4.75 -3.38 21.90
CA ILE A 310 5.01 -4.40 22.93
C ILE A 310 4.76 -3.91 24.37
N SER A 311 4.57 -2.60 24.54
CA SER A 311 4.10 -1.99 25.79
C SER A 311 3.38 -0.67 25.49
N TYR A 312 2.84 -0.01 26.51
CA TYR A 312 2.21 1.31 26.36
C TYR A 312 3.18 2.38 25.87
N ASN A 313 4.48 2.26 26.16
CA ASN A 313 5.50 3.22 25.76
C ASN A 313 6.73 2.56 25.12
N LEU A 314 6.62 1.32 24.63
CA LEU A 314 7.72 0.61 24.00
C LEU A 314 7.26 -0.08 22.72
N VAL A 315 7.99 0.16 21.64
CA VAL A 315 7.74 -0.41 20.31
C VAL A 315 8.99 -1.14 19.82
N MET A 316 8.79 -2.14 18.96
CA MET A 316 9.86 -2.70 18.12
C MET A 316 9.84 -1.99 16.78
N LEU A 317 11.02 -1.72 16.23
CA LEU A 317 11.18 -1.11 14.92
C LEU A 317 12.36 -1.76 14.19
N MET A 318 12.20 -2.04 12.89
CA MET A 318 13.31 -2.47 12.04
C MET A 318 14.45 -1.44 12.10
N GLY A 319 15.69 -1.89 12.29
CA GLY A 319 16.84 -1.06 12.59
C GLY A 319 17.11 0.00 11.53
N SER A 320 16.95 -0.33 10.25
CA SER A 320 17.07 0.64 9.17
C SER A 320 15.98 1.73 9.17
N LEU A 321 14.83 1.55 9.82
CA LEU A 321 13.82 2.61 10.00
C LEU A 321 14.16 3.53 11.17
N GLU A 322 15.05 3.11 12.07
CA GLU A 322 15.50 3.95 13.17
C GLU A 322 16.38 5.11 12.66
N ASN A 323 17.15 4.88 11.60
CA ASN A 323 18.04 5.84 10.97
C ASN A 323 17.31 6.68 9.90
N SER A 324 17.17 7.99 10.13
CA SER A 324 16.53 8.93 9.19
C SER A 324 17.30 9.11 7.88
N SER A 325 18.57 8.72 7.80
CA SER A 325 19.34 8.71 6.54
C SER A 325 19.19 7.41 5.75
N SER A 326 18.39 6.46 6.23
CA SER A 326 18.12 5.21 5.52
C SER A 326 17.27 5.42 4.27
N LEU A 327 17.57 4.66 3.21
CA LEU A 327 16.74 4.63 2.02
C LEU A 327 15.38 3.95 2.27
N LYS A 328 15.31 3.10 3.30
CA LYS A 328 14.09 2.40 3.75
C LYS A 328 13.29 3.18 4.80
N ARG A 329 13.60 4.46 5.06
CA ARG A 329 12.85 5.24 6.05
C ARG A 329 11.36 5.35 5.68
N ARG A 330 10.53 5.65 6.69
CA ARG A 330 9.09 5.87 6.53
C ARG A 330 8.75 7.29 6.97
N LEU A 331 7.91 7.95 6.20
CA LEU A 331 7.42 9.29 6.51
C LEU A 331 5.99 9.22 7.04
N VAL A 332 5.64 10.16 7.92
CA VAL A 332 4.38 10.15 8.64
C VAL A 332 3.56 11.39 8.32
N ASN A 333 2.27 11.17 8.06
CA ASN A 333 1.24 12.21 8.11
C ASN A 333 0.38 11.99 9.35
N GLU A 334 0.16 13.03 10.16
CA GLU A 334 -0.71 12.98 11.34
C GLU A 334 -1.98 13.78 11.08
N TYR A 335 -3.14 13.13 11.24
CA TYR A 335 -4.45 13.75 11.18
C TYR A 335 -5.04 13.84 12.58
N THR A 336 -5.59 15.00 12.93
CA THR A 336 -6.22 15.25 14.24
C THR A 336 -7.72 15.36 14.08
N GLN A 337 -8.47 14.68 14.94
CA GLN A 337 -9.93 14.79 14.99
C GLN A 337 -10.36 16.07 15.71
N ASP A 338 -11.26 16.83 15.08
CA ASP A 338 -11.98 17.90 15.74
C ASP A 338 -13.01 17.33 16.74
N PRO A 339 -13.00 17.77 18.02
CA PRO A 339 -13.81 17.15 19.06
C PRO A 339 -15.32 17.31 18.86
N ILE A 340 -15.75 18.35 18.12
CA ILE A 340 -17.16 18.71 17.91
C ILE A 340 -17.69 18.06 16.63
N THR A 341 -17.04 18.33 15.50
CA THR A 341 -17.46 17.90 14.16
C THR A 341 -17.08 16.45 13.85
N LYS A 342 -16.14 15.87 14.60
CA LYS A 342 -15.54 14.54 14.37
C LYS A 342 -14.75 14.41 13.06
N ALA A 343 -14.62 15.50 12.29
CA ALA A 343 -13.82 15.53 11.08
C ALA A 343 -12.33 15.47 11.43
N TYR A 344 -11.57 14.73 10.63
CA TYR A 344 -10.11 14.71 10.72
C TYR A 344 -9.51 15.74 9.77
N THR A 345 -8.52 16.48 10.25
CA THR A 345 -7.71 17.39 9.44
C THR A 345 -6.25 17.02 9.54
N LEU A 346 -5.51 17.14 8.44
CA LEU A 346 -4.07 17.00 8.48
C LEU A 346 -3.51 18.04 9.46
N SER A 347 -2.54 17.64 10.27
CA SER A 347 -1.93 18.48 11.30
C SER A 347 -0.40 18.49 11.22
N ARG A 348 0.20 17.42 10.69
CA ARG A 348 1.63 17.32 10.38
C ARG A 348 1.83 16.47 9.13
N SER A 349 2.90 16.73 8.39
CA SER A 349 3.21 16.06 7.13
C SER A 349 4.69 15.73 7.02
N ASP A 350 5.02 14.61 6.37
CA ASP A 350 6.38 14.15 6.05
C ASP A 350 7.35 14.03 7.25
N VAL A 351 6.85 13.66 8.43
CA VAL A 351 7.71 13.48 9.61
C VAL A 351 8.42 12.13 9.57
N GLU A 352 9.72 12.09 9.88
CA GLU A 352 10.46 10.83 10.05
C GLU A 352 9.81 9.94 11.13
N PHE A 353 9.46 8.70 10.79
CA PHE A 353 8.68 7.83 11.68
C PHE A 353 9.36 7.54 13.02
N SER A 354 10.67 7.29 13.02
CA SER A 354 11.41 7.05 14.28
C SER A 354 11.46 8.30 15.17
N SER A 355 11.55 9.48 14.57
CA SER A 355 11.49 10.76 15.27
C SER A 355 10.08 11.01 15.83
N TYR A 356 9.04 10.72 15.05
CA TYR A 356 7.65 10.78 15.47
C TYR A 356 7.39 9.91 16.72
N LEU A 357 7.82 8.65 16.69
CA LEU A 357 7.67 7.70 17.81
C LEU A 357 8.36 8.22 19.09
N ARG A 358 9.60 8.72 18.99
CA ARG A 358 10.32 9.25 20.15
C ARG A 358 9.66 10.51 20.73
N ALA A 359 9.15 11.39 19.87
CA ALA A 359 8.44 12.59 20.28
C ALA A 359 7.11 12.29 20.97
N ARG A 360 6.48 11.18 20.56
CA ARG A 360 5.33 10.52 21.19
C ARG A 360 5.65 9.78 22.48
N SER A 361 6.87 9.90 23.00
CA SER A 361 7.33 9.24 24.21
C SER A 361 7.40 7.71 24.12
N PHE A 362 7.39 7.14 22.91
CA PHE A 362 7.77 5.74 22.74
C PHE A 362 9.29 5.58 22.86
N HIS A 363 9.69 4.56 23.59
CA HIS A 363 10.99 3.95 23.50
C HIS A 363 11.01 3.00 22.29
N ILE A 364 12.12 2.94 21.59
CA ILE A 364 12.30 2.07 20.42
C ILE A 364 13.27 0.96 20.79
N GLN A 365 12.86 -0.29 20.59
CA GLN A 365 13.76 -1.43 20.49
C GLN A 365 14.07 -1.65 19.01
N GLY A 366 15.26 -1.24 18.57
CA GLY A 366 15.76 -1.55 17.24
C GLY A 366 15.94 -3.06 17.06
N ILE A 367 15.40 -3.61 15.99
CA ILE A 367 15.57 -5.01 15.58
C ILE A 367 16.37 -5.03 14.28
N PRO A 368 17.54 -5.68 14.23
CA PRO A 368 18.36 -5.76 13.02
C PRO A 368 17.57 -6.23 11.79
N ASP A 369 17.91 -5.70 10.61
CA ASP A 369 17.22 -6.03 9.35
C ASP A 369 17.24 -7.54 9.06
N GLU A 370 18.34 -8.23 9.40
CA GLU A 370 18.45 -9.69 9.26
C GLU A 370 17.48 -10.45 10.17
N PHE A 371 17.15 -9.91 11.35
CA PHE A 371 16.16 -10.50 12.26
C PHE A 371 14.75 -10.17 11.79
N GLN A 372 14.54 -9.02 11.16
CA GLN A 372 13.26 -8.67 10.54
C GLN A 372 12.86 -9.67 9.47
N LEU A 373 13.80 -10.08 8.61
CA LEU A 373 13.56 -11.11 7.58
C LEU A 373 13.16 -12.47 8.17
N LEU A 374 13.49 -12.71 9.44
CA LEU A 374 13.09 -13.88 10.22
C LEU A 374 11.88 -13.57 11.12
N TYR A 375 11.04 -12.61 10.73
CA TYR A 375 9.85 -12.15 11.46
C TYR A 375 10.11 -11.73 12.91
N GLY A 376 11.32 -11.27 13.22
CA GLY A 376 11.73 -10.87 14.56
C GLY A 376 10.98 -9.67 15.15
N VAL A 377 10.19 -8.97 14.34
CA VAL A 377 9.29 -7.86 14.75
C VAL A 377 7.83 -8.32 14.87
N ASN A 378 7.43 -9.41 14.23
CA ASN A 378 6.03 -9.82 14.09
C ASN A 378 5.57 -10.70 15.28
N CYS A 379 5.48 -10.08 16.47
CA CYS A 379 5.00 -10.74 17.68
C CYS A 379 3.51 -10.47 17.96
N LEU A 380 2.84 -11.37 18.68
CA LEU A 380 1.51 -11.12 19.21
C LEU A 380 1.59 -10.56 20.64
N ASN A 381 1.01 -9.39 20.87
CA ASN A 381 0.84 -8.84 22.21
C ASN A 381 -0.50 -9.26 22.82
N LEU A 382 -0.46 -10.01 23.93
CA LEU A 382 -1.63 -10.47 24.69
C LEU A 382 -2.09 -9.46 25.75
N GLY A 383 -1.39 -8.34 25.85
CA GLY A 383 -1.63 -7.25 26.77
C GLY A 383 -0.77 -7.29 28.03
N ASN A 384 -0.67 -6.16 28.72
CA ASN A 384 0.20 -5.99 29.90
C ASN A 384 1.67 -6.39 29.62
N SER A 385 2.15 -6.14 28.40
CA SER A 385 3.48 -6.54 27.91
C SER A 385 3.73 -8.06 27.95
N ASN A 386 2.68 -8.88 27.93
CA ASN A 386 2.81 -10.32 27.71
C ASN A 386 2.81 -10.58 26.19
N ILE A 387 3.97 -10.93 25.62
CA ILE A 387 4.13 -11.11 24.18
C ILE A 387 4.50 -12.55 23.83
N ILE A 388 4.03 -13.03 22.69
CA ILE A 388 4.50 -14.28 22.06
C ILE A 388 5.35 -13.91 20.85
N MET A 389 6.57 -14.43 20.81
CA MET A 389 7.54 -14.25 19.73
C MET A 389 7.99 -15.61 19.19
N MET A 390 8.49 -15.66 17.96
CA MET A 390 9.15 -16.87 17.44
C MET A 390 10.67 -16.73 17.34
N HIS A 391 11.16 -15.51 17.10
CA HIS A 391 12.59 -15.27 16.91
C HIS A 391 13.29 -15.04 18.25
N GLU A 392 14.04 -16.04 18.70
CA GLU A 392 14.68 -16.04 20.03
C GLU A 392 15.65 -14.88 20.23
N GLU A 393 16.47 -14.52 19.23
CA GLU A 393 17.44 -13.44 19.38
C GLU A 393 16.76 -12.07 19.48
N SER A 394 15.64 -11.84 18.78
CA SER A 394 14.82 -10.64 18.98
C SER A 394 14.21 -10.62 20.38
N ALA A 395 13.73 -11.77 20.87
CA ALA A 395 13.23 -11.89 22.24
C ALA A 395 14.32 -11.55 23.29
N ARG A 396 15.57 -11.97 23.07
CA ARG A 396 16.70 -11.61 23.94
C ARG A 396 16.97 -10.09 23.93
N LEU A 397 16.87 -9.42 22.78
CA LEU A 397 17.00 -7.96 22.70
C LEU A 397 15.89 -7.26 23.50
N VAL A 398 14.64 -7.67 23.30
CA VAL A 398 13.49 -7.12 24.02
C VAL A 398 13.62 -7.35 25.53
N ALA A 399 14.00 -8.57 25.95
CA ALA A 399 14.16 -8.91 27.37
C ALA A 399 15.26 -8.11 28.07
N ARG A 400 16.30 -7.69 27.33
CA ARG A 400 17.38 -6.84 27.85
C ARG A 400 17.00 -5.36 27.89
N ASN A 401 15.93 -4.95 27.20
CA ASN A 401 15.52 -3.56 27.16
C ASN A 401 15.00 -3.11 28.54
N PRO A 402 15.56 -2.06 29.16
CA PRO A 402 15.16 -1.63 30.50
C PRO A 402 13.70 -1.16 30.59
N HIS A 403 13.09 -0.79 29.47
CA HIS A 403 11.69 -0.36 29.39
C HIS A 403 10.70 -1.53 29.24
N PHE A 404 11.16 -2.73 28.91
CA PHE A 404 10.30 -3.91 28.85
C PHE A 404 10.19 -4.54 30.25
N LYS A 405 8.96 -4.63 30.76
CA LYS A 405 8.67 -5.17 32.11
C LYS A 405 7.77 -6.41 32.10
N GLY A 406 7.41 -6.88 30.91
CA GLY A 406 6.45 -7.95 30.74
C GLY A 406 7.09 -9.33 30.61
N ARG A 407 6.36 -10.25 29.99
CA ARG A 407 6.77 -11.63 29.77
C ARG A 407 6.90 -11.90 28.29
N ILE A 408 7.86 -12.74 27.92
CA ILE A 408 8.08 -13.19 26.54
C ILE A 408 7.92 -14.71 26.52
N ASN A 409 6.99 -15.21 25.72
CA ASN A 409 6.89 -16.62 25.39
C ASN A 409 7.47 -16.84 23.99
N VAL A 410 8.44 -17.74 23.85
CA VAL A 410 9.06 -18.06 22.57
C VAL A 410 8.52 -19.41 22.09
N VAL A 411 7.96 -19.45 20.88
CA VAL A 411 7.39 -20.65 20.26
C VAL A 411 8.03 -20.94 18.90
N ASP A 412 8.15 -22.21 18.51
CA ASP A 412 8.54 -22.56 17.13
C ASP A 412 7.36 -22.27 16.21
N TYR A 413 7.63 -21.56 15.12
CA TYR A 413 6.63 -21.15 14.12
C TYR A 413 7.22 -21.04 12.72
N VAL A 414 8.35 -21.73 12.48
CA VAL A 414 9.15 -21.58 11.25
C VAL A 414 8.38 -22.08 10.03
N SER A 415 7.60 -23.15 10.15
CA SER A 415 6.89 -23.77 9.02
C SER A 415 5.76 -22.88 8.52
N VAL A 416 5.05 -22.21 9.43
CA VAL A 416 4.02 -21.24 9.08
C VAL A 416 4.66 -19.98 8.46
N SER A 417 5.83 -19.58 8.97
CA SER A 417 6.56 -18.40 8.48
C SER A 417 7.04 -18.52 7.04
N SER A 418 7.15 -19.73 6.50
CA SER A 418 7.40 -19.99 5.07
C SER A 418 6.28 -19.48 4.13
N MET A 419 5.13 -19.05 4.68
CA MET A 419 3.99 -18.51 3.91
C MET A 419 3.93 -16.97 3.91
N TYR A 420 5.04 -16.26 4.12
CA TYR A 420 5.09 -14.79 4.21
C TYR A 420 4.37 -14.16 5.44
N GLY A 421 4.37 -14.80 6.62
CA GLY A 421 3.78 -14.18 7.82
C GLY A 421 4.00 -14.98 9.11
N SER A 422 3.82 -14.35 10.26
CA SER A 422 4.09 -14.97 11.58
C SER A 422 2.93 -14.76 12.57
N LEU A 423 3.23 -14.79 13.87
CA LEU A 423 2.28 -14.88 14.98
C LEU A 423 1.23 -13.75 14.96
N HIS A 424 1.63 -12.51 14.65
CA HIS A 424 0.69 -11.39 14.56
C HIS A 424 -0.22 -11.52 13.32
N CYS A 425 0.36 -11.95 12.20
CA CYS A 425 -0.38 -12.17 10.94
C CYS A 425 -1.42 -13.29 11.08
N THR A 426 -1.12 -14.35 11.84
CA THR A 426 -2.00 -15.52 12.02
C THR A 426 -3.00 -15.38 13.17
N SER A 427 -3.18 -14.17 13.71
CA SER A 427 -4.08 -13.93 14.82
C SER A 427 -4.90 -12.67 14.62
N GLN A 428 -6.22 -12.78 14.73
CA GLN A 428 -7.12 -11.63 14.84
C GLN A 428 -7.65 -11.52 16.26
N VAL A 429 -7.10 -10.61 17.06
CA VAL A 429 -7.73 -10.22 18.31
C VAL A 429 -8.95 -9.37 17.98
N VAL A 430 -10.15 -9.89 18.23
CA VAL A 430 -11.43 -9.18 17.96
C VAL A 430 -11.92 -8.42 19.18
N ARG A 431 -11.39 -8.74 20.36
CA ARG A 431 -11.75 -8.08 21.61
C ARG A 431 -10.54 -7.99 22.52
N ARG A 432 -10.18 -6.76 22.87
CA ARG A 432 -9.31 -6.44 23.99
C ARG A 432 -10.15 -5.85 25.14
N ARG A 433 -9.77 -6.13 26.38
CA ARG A 433 -10.45 -5.59 27.57
C ARG A 433 -10.14 -4.10 27.66
N GLU A 434 -11.19 -3.28 27.70
CA GLU A 434 -11.02 -1.87 28.03
C GLU A 434 -10.45 -1.75 29.44
N GLN A 435 -9.27 -1.15 29.58
CA GLN A 435 -8.68 -0.95 30.90
C GLN A 435 -9.35 0.22 31.61
N THR A 436 -10.00 -0.08 32.74
CA THR A 436 -10.53 0.91 33.68
C THR A 436 -9.62 0.94 34.92
N GLY A 437 -8.78 1.97 35.05
CA GLY A 437 -7.83 2.08 36.17
C GLY A 437 -6.63 3.01 35.88
N PRO A 438 -5.69 3.16 36.84
CA PRO A 438 -4.57 4.09 36.75
C PRO A 438 -3.41 3.60 35.85
N ILE A 439 -3.62 2.53 35.05
CA ILE A 439 -2.62 2.10 34.08
C ILE A 439 -2.55 3.19 33.01
N SER A 440 -1.47 3.97 33.05
CA SER A 440 -1.28 5.11 32.18
C SER A 440 -1.11 4.63 30.75
N ARG A 441 -2.19 4.71 29.95
CA ARG A 441 -2.05 4.89 28.50
C ARG A 441 -1.13 6.09 28.27
N LEU A 442 -0.36 6.08 27.18
CA LEU A 442 0.48 7.23 26.84
C LEU A 442 -0.40 8.48 26.78
N ALA A 443 -0.16 9.43 27.70
CA ALA A 443 -0.79 10.74 27.60
C ALA A 443 -0.25 11.40 26.34
N TYR A 444 -1.15 11.79 25.44
CA TYR A 444 -0.74 12.34 24.16
C TYR A 444 -0.17 13.74 24.34
N THR A 445 1.15 13.82 24.47
CA THR A 445 1.89 15.06 24.56
C THR A 445 3.18 14.90 23.77
N MET A 446 3.33 15.72 22.73
CA MET A 446 4.58 15.81 22.00
C MET A 446 5.61 16.48 22.89
N LYS A 447 6.75 15.82 23.13
CA LYS A 447 7.83 16.37 23.97
C LYS A 447 8.42 17.66 23.40
N ASP A 448 8.51 17.76 22.08
CA ASP A 448 9.07 18.90 21.37
C ASP A 448 8.28 19.13 20.07
N PRO A 449 7.20 19.94 20.10
CA PRO A 449 6.34 20.14 18.95
C PRO A 449 6.96 21.03 17.87
N GLU A 450 7.98 21.84 18.20
CA GLU A 450 8.63 22.81 17.29
C GLU A 450 9.66 22.14 16.37
N VAL A 451 10.25 21.02 16.79
CA VAL A 451 11.21 20.24 15.99
C VAL A 451 10.59 19.58 14.76
N PHE A 452 9.26 19.45 14.73
CA PHE A 452 8.55 18.79 13.64
C PHE A 452 7.78 19.81 12.80
N PRO A 453 7.89 19.76 11.47
CA PRO A 453 7.14 20.67 10.62
C PRO A 453 5.63 20.53 10.91
N VAL A 454 5.05 21.65 11.33
CA VAL A 454 3.60 21.86 11.41
C VAL A 454 3.17 22.42 10.07
N LEU A 455 1.92 22.17 9.64
CA LEU A 455 1.42 22.60 8.33
C LEU A 455 1.53 24.11 8.04
N ASP A 456 1.70 24.95 9.05
CA ASP A 456 1.93 26.39 8.85
C ASP A 456 3.28 26.67 8.13
N GLN A 457 4.18 25.69 8.06
CA GLN A 457 5.41 25.77 7.27
C GLN A 457 5.12 25.33 5.83
N HIS A 458 5.09 26.28 4.90
CA HIS A 458 4.98 25.96 3.47
C HIS A 458 6.22 25.18 2.99
N PRO A 459 6.04 24.12 2.20
CA PRO A 459 7.17 23.37 1.66
C PRO A 459 7.94 24.22 0.65
N ALA A 460 9.26 23.98 0.55
CA ALA A 460 10.11 24.61 -0.46
C ALA A 460 9.96 23.96 -1.85
N ALA A 461 9.58 22.68 -1.87
CA ALA A 461 9.35 21.91 -3.07
C ALA A 461 8.42 20.73 -2.81
N LEU A 462 7.83 20.21 -3.88
CA LEU A 462 7.18 18.90 -3.91
C LEU A 462 8.09 17.89 -4.59
N LEU A 463 8.27 16.73 -3.96
CA LEU A 463 8.86 15.55 -4.57
C LEU A 463 7.76 14.55 -4.94
N ILE A 464 7.64 14.27 -6.23
CA ILE A 464 6.72 13.31 -6.81
C ILE A 464 7.44 11.97 -6.89
N VAL A 465 6.90 10.98 -6.21
CA VAL A 465 7.34 9.59 -6.30
C VAL A 465 6.39 8.86 -7.28
N PRO A 466 6.86 8.50 -8.48
CA PRO A 466 6.06 7.89 -9.53
C PRO A 466 5.90 6.39 -9.28
N GLU A 467 5.14 6.06 -8.23
CA GLU A 467 5.07 4.71 -7.67
C GLU A 467 4.61 3.61 -8.65
N ASP A 468 3.86 3.98 -9.70
CA ASP A 468 3.40 3.06 -10.76
C ASP A 468 4.26 3.07 -12.04
N VAL A 469 5.14 4.06 -12.24
CA VAL A 469 5.93 4.15 -13.49
C VAL A 469 7.05 3.11 -13.50
N ALA A 470 7.61 2.76 -12.35
CA ALA A 470 8.50 1.60 -12.25
C ALA A 470 7.74 0.27 -12.40
N LEU A 471 6.42 0.23 -12.11
CA LEU A 471 5.55 -0.95 -12.28
C LEU A 471 5.09 -1.15 -13.74
N LEU A 472 5.04 -0.11 -14.58
CA LEU A 472 4.77 -0.26 -16.03
C LEU A 472 5.77 -1.19 -16.72
N TYR A 473 6.99 -1.28 -16.18
CA TYR A 473 8.04 -2.19 -16.65
C TYR A 473 7.90 -3.63 -16.13
N ARG A 474 6.90 -3.92 -15.27
CA ARG A 474 6.59 -5.28 -14.79
C ARG A 474 6.16 -6.24 -15.92
N ASN A 475 5.67 -5.69 -17.04
CA ASN A 475 5.31 -6.43 -18.26
C ASN A 475 6.40 -6.40 -19.36
N GLY A 476 7.61 -5.94 -19.01
CA GLY A 476 8.74 -5.80 -19.94
C GLY A 476 8.95 -4.38 -20.48
N ILE A 477 10.20 -4.04 -20.78
CA ILE A 477 10.59 -2.83 -21.50
C ILE A 477 10.15 -2.99 -22.97
N PRO A 478 9.47 -2.00 -23.60
CA PRO A 478 9.13 -2.07 -25.02
C PRO A 478 10.39 -2.23 -25.87
N SER A 479 10.37 -3.09 -26.90
CA SER A 479 11.53 -3.39 -27.77
C SER A 479 12.24 -2.15 -28.30
N GLU A 480 11.48 -1.08 -28.54
CA GLU A 480 11.96 0.22 -29.03
C GLU A 480 12.88 0.96 -28.04
N MET A 481 12.78 0.66 -26.74
CA MET A 481 13.58 1.29 -25.67
C MET A 481 14.83 0.49 -25.30
N HIS A 482 14.95 -0.77 -25.74
CA HIS A 482 16.07 -1.65 -25.42
C HIS A 482 17.43 -1.09 -25.84
N ALA A 483 17.49 -0.37 -26.97
CA ALA A 483 18.74 0.19 -27.48
C ALA A 483 19.35 1.28 -26.57
N SER A 484 18.53 1.89 -25.70
CA SER A 484 18.93 2.97 -24.79
C SER A 484 19.05 2.54 -23.32
N CYS A 485 18.60 1.33 -22.98
CA CYS A 485 18.58 0.82 -21.61
C CYS A 485 19.89 0.09 -21.26
N ASP A 486 20.33 0.21 -20.00
CA ASP A 486 21.42 -0.59 -19.46
C ASP A 486 21.06 -2.10 -19.53
N PRO A 487 21.86 -2.93 -20.22
CA PRO A 487 21.62 -4.36 -20.33
C PRO A 487 21.47 -5.09 -18.99
N GLN A 488 22.10 -4.58 -17.92
CA GLN A 488 21.96 -5.17 -16.59
C GLN A 488 20.55 -4.97 -16.04
N LEU A 489 19.94 -3.78 -16.25
CA LEU A 489 18.58 -3.48 -15.79
C LEU A 489 17.54 -4.33 -16.55
N LEU A 490 17.76 -4.58 -17.84
CA LEU A 490 16.90 -5.42 -18.67
C LEU A 490 16.78 -6.88 -18.17
N SER A 491 17.75 -7.34 -17.38
CA SER A 491 17.77 -8.71 -16.84
C SER A 491 17.06 -8.87 -15.48
N LEU A 492 16.69 -7.76 -14.83
CA LEU A 492 16.10 -7.76 -13.50
C LEU A 492 14.58 -8.01 -13.54
N LYS A 493 14.03 -8.56 -12.45
CA LYS A 493 12.58 -8.69 -12.31
C LYS A 493 11.99 -7.29 -12.11
N GLY A 494 10.77 -7.07 -12.62
CA GLY A 494 10.09 -5.76 -12.50
C GLY A 494 10.01 -5.23 -11.06
N ARG A 495 9.85 -6.11 -10.06
CA ARG A 495 9.86 -5.72 -8.64
C ARG A 495 11.21 -5.16 -8.16
N ASP A 496 12.32 -5.69 -8.69
CA ASP A 496 13.67 -5.28 -8.30
C ASP A 496 14.00 -3.92 -8.93
N LEU A 497 13.55 -3.70 -10.18
CA LEU A 497 13.62 -2.40 -10.85
C LEU A 497 12.85 -1.31 -10.09
N VAL A 498 11.66 -1.63 -9.59
CA VAL A 498 10.87 -0.72 -8.73
C VAL A 498 11.67 -0.31 -7.51
N SER A 499 12.25 -1.28 -6.78
CA SER A 499 13.02 -0.98 -5.58
C SER A 499 14.24 -0.10 -5.87
N ILE A 500 14.95 -0.32 -6.99
CA ILE A 500 16.09 0.50 -7.39
C ILE A 500 15.67 1.96 -7.63
N VAL A 501 14.60 2.17 -8.42
CA VAL A 501 14.10 3.52 -8.75
C VAL A 501 13.62 4.25 -7.50
N LEU A 502 12.86 3.59 -6.63
CA LEU A 502 12.38 4.20 -5.40
C LEU A 502 13.52 4.55 -4.43
N ASN A 503 14.58 3.72 -4.38
CA ASN A 503 15.80 4.02 -3.62
C ASN A 503 16.56 5.23 -4.19
N GLU A 504 16.63 5.41 -5.51
CA GLU A 504 17.22 6.62 -6.12
C GLU A 504 16.45 7.88 -5.70
N LEU A 505 15.11 7.83 -5.72
CA LEU A 505 14.27 8.94 -5.29
C LEU A 505 14.36 9.22 -3.79
N SER A 506 14.49 8.16 -2.99
CA SER A 506 14.76 8.24 -1.56
C SER A 506 16.07 8.97 -1.26
N ALA A 507 17.12 8.64 -2.00
CA ALA A 507 18.42 9.30 -1.93
C ALA A 507 18.32 10.76 -2.41
N PHE A 508 17.58 11.02 -3.49
CA PHE A 508 17.35 12.37 -3.96
C PHE A 508 16.64 13.23 -2.92
N HIS A 509 15.62 12.70 -2.25
CA HIS A 509 14.95 13.39 -1.15
C HIS A 509 15.91 13.77 -0.01
N LEU A 510 16.81 12.87 0.39
CA LEU A 510 17.84 13.17 1.40
C LEU A 510 18.82 14.25 0.93
N VAL A 511 19.21 14.23 -0.35
CA VAL A 511 20.06 15.27 -0.95
C VAL A 511 19.38 16.63 -0.87
N LEU A 512 18.08 16.72 -1.19
CA LEU A 512 17.31 17.96 -1.06
C LEU A 512 17.33 18.48 0.38
N GLN A 513 16.99 17.63 1.36
CA GLN A 513 16.98 18.01 2.78
C GLN A 513 18.36 18.47 3.28
N SER A 514 19.43 17.77 2.90
CA SER A 514 20.80 18.10 3.32
C SER A 514 21.30 19.46 2.81
N HIS A 515 20.65 20.03 1.80
CA HIS A 515 21.02 21.32 1.19
C HIS A 515 20.17 22.50 1.71
N GLY A 516 19.46 22.34 2.83
CA GLY A 516 18.77 23.45 3.49
C GLY A 516 17.38 23.75 2.93
N LEU A 517 16.74 22.75 2.33
CA LEU A 517 15.30 22.73 2.06
C LEU A 517 14.62 22.10 3.29
N SER A 518 14.10 22.90 4.24
CA SER A 518 13.60 22.36 5.53
C SER A 518 12.44 21.40 5.36
N HIS A 519 11.61 21.62 4.34
CA HIS A 519 10.44 20.82 4.09
C HIS A 519 10.29 20.57 2.58
N VAL A 520 10.53 19.33 2.18
CA VAL A 520 10.18 18.84 0.84
C VAL A 520 9.01 17.90 1.03
N HIS A 521 7.83 18.30 0.55
CA HIS A 521 6.64 17.48 0.72
C HIS A 521 6.63 16.35 -0.30
N VAL A 522 6.44 15.11 0.16
CA VAL A 522 6.53 13.93 -0.69
C VAL A 522 5.14 13.45 -1.06
N ILE A 523 4.89 13.35 -2.35
CA ILE A 523 3.62 12.91 -2.95
C ILE A 523 3.83 11.55 -3.59
N GLY A 524 2.90 10.63 -3.35
CA GLY A 524 2.86 9.33 -4.02
C GLY A 524 1.46 8.90 -4.43
N ARG A 525 1.17 7.60 -4.44
CA ARG A 525 0.00 7.02 -5.10
C ARG A 525 -1.27 7.12 -4.27
N GLU A 526 -2.28 7.73 -4.90
CA GLU A 526 -3.68 7.35 -4.68
C GLU A 526 -4.27 6.69 -5.93
N GLU A 527 -3.66 5.54 -6.16
CA GLU A 527 -3.93 4.42 -7.05
C GLU A 527 -4.15 4.58 -8.56
N VAL A 528 -4.93 5.50 -9.12
CA VAL A 528 -4.93 5.69 -10.60
C VAL A 528 -5.60 7.03 -10.96
N TYR A 529 -4.81 8.09 -11.06
CA TYR A 529 -5.32 9.35 -11.63
C TYR A 529 -5.45 9.30 -13.17
N PHE A 530 -4.65 8.44 -13.82
CA PHE A 530 -4.59 8.30 -15.27
C PHE A 530 -4.52 6.82 -15.60
N LYS A 531 -5.67 6.16 -15.86
CA LYS A 531 -5.61 4.83 -16.47
C LYS A 531 -4.90 5.00 -17.83
N PRO A 532 -3.79 4.29 -18.11
CA PRO A 532 -3.23 4.30 -19.44
C PRO A 532 -4.29 3.78 -20.41
N CYS A 533 -4.56 4.53 -21.48
CA CYS A 533 -5.21 3.93 -22.63
C CYS A 533 -4.20 2.93 -23.23
N ALA A 534 -4.67 1.77 -23.68
CA ALA A 534 -3.83 0.67 -24.17
C ALA A 534 -2.86 1.04 -25.31
N SER A 535 -2.99 2.25 -25.88
CA SER A 535 -2.21 2.77 -27.00
C SER A 535 -1.14 3.82 -26.64
N ASN A 536 -1.05 4.36 -25.42
CA ASN A 536 0.03 5.29 -25.05
C ASN A 536 0.39 5.19 -23.57
N ARG A 537 1.66 4.82 -23.31
CA ARG A 537 2.19 4.46 -21.98
C ARG A 537 2.83 5.63 -21.21
N SER A 538 2.76 6.87 -21.71
CA SER A 538 3.28 8.03 -21.00
C SER A 538 2.28 8.53 -19.96
N ILE A 539 2.42 8.05 -18.72
CA ILE A 539 1.85 8.75 -17.55
C ILE A 539 2.74 9.97 -17.34
N SER A 540 2.18 11.17 -17.57
CA SER A 540 2.94 12.40 -17.37
C SER A 540 2.77 12.91 -15.95
N PRO A 541 3.87 13.24 -15.21
CA PRO A 541 3.84 14.02 -13.97
C PRO A 541 3.06 15.34 -14.09
N SER A 542 2.83 15.81 -15.33
CA SER A 542 1.95 16.92 -15.67
C SER A 542 0.50 16.72 -15.25
N ALA A 543 0.10 15.56 -14.75
CA ALA A 543 -1.12 15.32 -13.99
C ALA A 543 -1.49 16.40 -12.95
N TYR A 544 -0.48 17.04 -12.39
CA TYR A 544 -0.58 18.11 -11.40
C TYR A 544 0.15 19.36 -11.87
N CYS A 545 0.24 19.54 -13.19
CA CYS A 545 1.33 20.27 -13.82
C CYS A 545 1.64 21.60 -13.14
N GLN A 546 2.79 21.62 -12.47
CA GLN A 546 3.58 22.76 -12.06
C GLN A 546 2.90 23.73 -11.09
N ALA A 547 3.57 24.01 -9.99
CA ALA A 547 3.22 25.14 -9.14
C ALA A 547 3.52 26.44 -9.90
N PHE A 548 2.54 27.32 -9.99
CA PHE A 548 2.70 28.67 -10.53
C PHE A 548 2.59 29.65 -9.38
N GLY A 549 3.75 29.98 -8.79
CA GLY A 549 3.78 30.51 -7.43
C GLY A 549 2.97 29.61 -6.48
N SER A 550 2.15 30.21 -5.62
CA SER A 550 1.31 29.46 -4.66
C SER A 550 0.02 28.83 -5.27
N THR A 551 0.00 28.49 -6.56
CA THR A 551 -1.15 27.86 -7.24
C THR A 551 -0.78 26.49 -7.82
N LEU A 552 -1.50 25.42 -7.45
CA LEU A 552 -1.37 24.11 -8.09
C LEU A 552 -2.42 23.94 -9.19
N VAL A 553 -2.02 23.40 -10.34
CA VAL A 553 -2.96 23.01 -11.40
C VAL A 553 -3.21 21.51 -11.34
N THR A 554 -4.46 21.08 -11.20
CA THR A 554 -4.81 19.65 -11.14
C THR A 554 -5.50 19.19 -12.43
N PHE A 555 -5.18 18.01 -12.93
CA PHE A 555 -5.84 17.42 -14.10
C PHE A 555 -7.00 16.50 -13.67
N HIS A 556 -7.74 15.99 -14.65
CA HIS A 556 -8.95 15.21 -14.41
C HIS A 556 -8.68 13.95 -13.56
N ALA A 557 -9.29 13.90 -12.37
CA ALA A 557 -9.36 12.70 -11.54
C ALA A 557 -10.61 11.87 -11.91
N THR A 558 -10.53 10.54 -11.81
CA THR A 558 -11.66 9.67 -12.19
C THR A 558 -12.77 9.62 -11.14
N SER A 559 -12.55 10.19 -9.95
CA SER A 559 -13.56 10.34 -8.88
C SER A 559 -13.22 11.49 -7.91
N SER A 560 -14.21 11.96 -7.15
CA SER A 560 -14.03 12.95 -6.08
C SER A 560 -13.16 12.44 -4.92
N LEU A 561 -13.28 11.16 -4.56
CA LEU A 561 -12.46 10.52 -3.54
C LEU A 561 -10.99 10.56 -3.92
N GLN A 562 -10.66 10.21 -5.17
CA GLN A 562 -9.30 10.34 -5.69
C GLN A 562 -8.84 11.79 -5.65
N LEU A 563 -9.60 12.74 -6.22
CA LEU A 563 -9.20 14.15 -6.18
C LEU A 563 -8.88 14.61 -4.75
N LYS A 564 -9.72 14.28 -3.76
CA LYS A 564 -9.51 14.63 -2.36
C LYS A 564 -8.26 13.96 -1.78
N ALA A 565 -7.98 12.72 -2.15
CA ALA A 565 -6.82 12.01 -1.65
C ALA A 565 -5.52 12.66 -2.10
N VAL A 566 -5.41 13.17 -3.34
CA VAL A 566 -4.19 13.90 -3.76
C VAL A 566 -4.15 15.27 -3.14
N THR A 567 -5.31 15.93 -3.10
CA THR A 567 -5.33 17.36 -2.84
C THR A 567 -5.25 17.63 -1.34
N SER A 568 -5.86 16.80 -0.49
CA SER A 568 -5.86 17.03 0.96
C SER A 568 -4.47 16.99 1.61
N PRO A 569 -3.52 16.11 1.21
CA PRO A 569 -2.17 16.11 1.77
C PRO A 569 -1.35 17.31 1.33
N ILE A 570 -1.69 17.98 0.22
CA ILE A 570 -0.90 19.08 -0.35
C ILE A 570 -1.60 20.43 -0.27
N GLN A 571 -2.87 20.49 0.15
CA GLN A 571 -3.67 21.71 0.11
C GLN A 571 -3.01 22.85 0.89
N TYR A 572 -2.33 22.52 2.00
CA TYR A 572 -1.60 23.49 2.82
C TYR A 572 -0.40 24.12 2.10
N ALA A 573 0.16 23.46 1.08
CA ALA A 573 1.27 23.96 0.29
C ALA A 573 0.85 25.04 -0.71
N PHE A 574 -0.46 25.21 -0.97
CA PHE A 574 -0.96 26.09 -2.02
C PHE A 574 -2.07 27.03 -1.52
N LYS A 575 -2.04 28.28 -1.96
CA LYS A 575 -3.16 29.22 -1.72
C LYS A 575 -4.38 28.87 -2.56
N ARG A 576 -4.15 28.27 -3.74
CA ARG A 576 -5.21 27.96 -4.70
C ARG A 576 -4.89 26.67 -5.45
N MET A 577 -5.89 25.83 -5.64
CA MET A 577 -5.82 24.66 -6.51
C MET A 577 -6.82 24.85 -7.64
N VAL A 578 -6.39 24.73 -8.89
CA VAL A 578 -7.22 25.06 -10.06
C VAL A 578 -7.28 23.86 -11.00
N PRO A 579 -8.48 23.40 -11.39
CA PRO A 579 -8.59 22.34 -12.38
C PRO A 579 -8.15 22.87 -13.77
N CYS A 580 -7.36 22.08 -14.49
CA CYS A 580 -7.08 22.32 -15.89
C CYS A 580 -8.33 21.97 -16.73
N PRO A 581 -8.89 22.90 -17.53
CA PRO A 581 -10.11 22.67 -18.29
C PRO A 581 -9.90 21.84 -19.56
N ILE A 582 -8.66 21.39 -19.80
CA ILE A 582 -8.31 20.52 -20.92
C ILE A 582 -8.28 19.09 -20.37
N PRO A 583 -9.24 18.21 -20.75
CA PRO A 583 -9.10 16.77 -20.50
C PRO A 583 -7.78 16.35 -21.14
N SER A 584 -6.96 15.54 -20.46
CA SER A 584 -5.64 15.14 -20.96
C SER A 584 -5.74 14.73 -22.44
N ILE A 585 -5.39 15.64 -23.34
CA ILE A 585 -5.16 15.31 -24.75
C ILE A 585 -4.03 14.28 -24.71
N PHE A 586 -4.03 13.31 -25.60
CA PHE A 586 -3.06 12.22 -25.72
C PHE A 586 -1.60 12.73 -25.95
N GLY A 587 -1.05 13.43 -24.96
CA GLY A 587 0.16 14.25 -24.99
C GLY A 587 0.02 15.38 -23.97
N ALA A 588 0.86 15.37 -22.93
CA ALA A 588 0.89 16.36 -21.87
C ALA A 588 0.82 17.81 -22.39
N LEU A 589 0.24 18.71 -21.60
CA LEU A 589 0.37 20.15 -21.84
C LEU A 589 1.86 20.50 -21.75
N ASP A 590 2.46 20.70 -22.92
CA ASP A 590 3.90 20.81 -23.09
C ASP A 590 4.31 22.28 -23.05
N MET A 591 4.70 22.74 -21.86
CA MET A 591 5.11 24.12 -21.59
C MET A 591 6.28 24.19 -20.61
N VAL A 592 7.07 25.26 -20.72
CA VAL A 592 8.09 25.64 -19.75
C VAL A 592 7.64 26.92 -19.09
N ALA A 593 7.36 26.88 -17.80
CA ALA A 593 6.91 28.07 -17.09
C ALA A 593 7.95 28.60 -16.12
N VAL A 594 8.04 29.93 -16.08
CA VAL A 594 8.91 30.69 -15.20
C VAL A 594 8.18 31.97 -14.80
N ARG A 595 7.98 32.17 -13.50
CA ARG A 595 7.24 33.31 -12.93
C ARG A 595 5.82 33.38 -13.48
N ASN A 596 5.46 34.47 -14.13
CA ASN A 596 4.14 34.71 -14.71
C ASN A 596 4.10 34.35 -16.21
N PHE A 597 5.16 33.78 -16.78
CA PHE A 597 5.21 33.40 -18.18
C PHE A 597 5.19 31.88 -18.33
N ALA A 598 4.50 31.40 -19.36
CA ALA A 598 4.61 30.02 -19.81
C ALA A 598 4.91 29.98 -21.32
N PHE A 599 6.06 29.42 -21.67
CA PHE A 599 6.48 29.18 -23.03
C PHE A 599 5.84 27.87 -23.52
N ILE A 600 5.05 27.94 -24.58
CA ILE A 600 4.24 26.83 -25.07
C ILE A 600 4.33 26.73 -26.60
N SER A 601 4.25 25.52 -27.15
CA SER A 601 4.21 25.34 -28.61
C SER A 601 3.05 26.10 -29.26
N SER A 602 3.33 26.77 -30.37
CA SER A 602 2.34 27.47 -31.19
C SER A 602 1.23 26.57 -31.76
N LYS A 603 1.39 25.24 -31.72
CA LYS A 603 0.31 24.28 -32.03
C LYS A 603 -0.94 24.46 -31.16
N PHE A 604 -0.79 25.03 -29.97
CA PHE A 604 -1.89 25.33 -29.05
C PHE A 604 -2.50 26.73 -29.28
N LYS A 605 -1.94 27.52 -30.20
CA LYS A 605 -2.43 28.87 -30.54
C LYS A 605 -3.82 28.75 -31.15
N GLY A 606 -4.80 29.43 -30.55
CA GLY A 606 -6.21 29.35 -30.93
C GLY A 606 -7.04 28.32 -30.18
N SER A 607 -6.47 27.59 -29.20
CA SER A 607 -7.28 26.75 -28.31
C SER A 607 -8.27 27.60 -27.50
N PRO A 608 -9.59 27.33 -27.57
CA PRO A 608 -10.62 28.13 -26.91
C PRO A 608 -10.57 28.00 -25.38
N SER A 609 -9.90 26.96 -24.86
CA SER A 609 -9.83 26.67 -23.42
C SER A 609 -8.55 27.17 -22.77
N ILE A 610 -7.42 27.16 -23.49
CA ILE A 610 -6.11 27.40 -22.86
C ILE A 610 -5.84 28.86 -22.51
N ILE A 611 -6.23 29.79 -23.40
CA ILE A 611 -5.98 31.22 -23.20
C ILE A 611 -6.84 31.73 -22.03
N PRO A 612 -8.17 31.51 -21.99
CA PRO A 612 -8.98 31.91 -20.84
C PRO A 612 -8.51 31.28 -19.52
N TRP A 613 -8.08 30.01 -19.57
CA TRP A 613 -7.54 29.32 -18.41
C TRP A 613 -6.25 29.98 -17.89
N SER A 614 -5.27 30.23 -18.76
CA SER A 614 -4.01 30.88 -18.38
C SER A 614 -4.23 32.24 -17.73
N LEU A 615 -5.15 33.05 -18.28
CA LEU A 615 -5.55 34.33 -17.70
C LEU A 615 -6.21 34.15 -16.33
N SER A 616 -7.06 33.12 -16.14
CA SER A 616 -7.70 32.85 -14.85
C SER A 616 -6.71 32.50 -13.73
N ILE A 617 -5.54 31.96 -14.10
CA ILE A 617 -4.46 31.66 -13.16
C ILE A 617 -3.34 32.69 -13.11
N GLY A 618 -3.41 33.76 -13.93
CA GLY A 618 -2.45 34.87 -13.93
C GLY A 618 -1.16 34.61 -14.71
N ILE A 619 -1.23 33.74 -15.73
CA ILE A 619 -0.09 33.38 -16.58
C ILE A 619 -0.25 33.98 -17.97
N GLU A 620 0.82 34.58 -18.46
CA GLU A 620 0.97 35.03 -19.83
C GLU A 620 1.60 33.93 -20.69
N LEU A 621 0.90 33.53 -21.76
CA LEU A 621 1.37 32.49 -22.68
C LEU A 621 2.26 33.11 -23.77
N VAL A 622 3.48 32.60 -23.89
CA VAL A 622 4.40 32.93 -24.97
C VAL A 622 4.43 31.74 -25.94
N PHE A 623 3.89 31.93 -27.14
CA PHE A 623 3.82 30.87 -28.14
C PHE A 623 5.11 30.79 -28.95
N LEU A 624 5.76 29.62 -28.94
CA LEU A 624 6.99 29.36 -29.68
C LEU A 624 6.75 28.42 -30.86
N ASP A 625 7.29 28.78 -32.02
CA ASP A 625 7.25 27.96 -33.23
C ASP A 625 8.42 26.96 -33.21
N ILE A 626 8.10 25.66 -33.12
CA ILE A 626 9.06 24.57 -33.18
C ILE A 626 9.25 24.17 -34.65
N VAL A 627 10.49 24.16 -35.12
CA VAL A 627 10.88 23.78 -36.49
C VAL A 627 11.63 22.44 -36.49
N GLY A 628 11.59 21.72 -37.62
CA GLY A 628 12.29 20.44 -37.76
C GLY A 628 11.41 19.22 -37.47
N VAL A 629 11.91 18.29 -36.64
CA VAL A 629 11.29 16.97 -36.38
C VAL A 629 9.89 17.15 -35.76
N PRO A 630 8.81 16.69 -36.42
CA PRO A 630 7.47 16.74 -35.85
C PRO A 630 7.44 15.94 -34.55
N SER A 631 6.77 16.45 -33.50
CA SER A 631 6.56 15.82 -32.17
C SER A 631 7.58 16.08 -31.05
N ARG A 632 8.58 16.96 -31.23
CA ARG A 632 9.45 17.36 -30.10
C ARG A 632 8.71 18.17 -29.03
N HIS A 633 9.02 17.88 -27.77
CA HIS A 633 8.46 18.54 -26.60
C HIS A 633 9.31 19.75 -26.18
N ILE A 634 8.67 20.91 -25.92
CA ILE A 634 9.36 22.14 -25.50
C ILE A 634 10.16 21.92 -24.20
N SER A 635 9.69 21.05 -23.30
CA SER A 635 10.40 20.69 -22.07
C SER A 635 11.76 20.00 -22.30
N ASN A 636 11.98 19.39 -23.47
CA ASN A 636 13.26 18.80 -23.87
C ASN A 636 14.18 19.80 -24.59
N LEU A 637 13.61 20.89 -25.12
CA LEU A 637 14.31 21.88 -25.94
C LEU A 637 14.67 23.15 -25.18
N LEU A 638 13.97 23.43 -24.08
CA LEU A 638 14.08 24.66 -23.32
C LEU A 638 13.99 24.37 -21.83
N ALA A 639 14.93 24.91 -21.08
CA ALA A 639 14.79 25.04 -19.64
C ALA A 639 15.49 26.29 -19.15
N ILE A 640 14.88 26.92 -18.15
CA ILE A 640 15.19 28.28 -17.74
C ILE A 640 15.34 28.26 -16.22
N THR A 641 16.43 28.86 -15.75
CA THR A 641 16.71 29.12 -14.33
C THR A 641 16.71 30.62 -14.10
N SER A 642 17.11 31.07 -12.90
CA SER A 642 17.22 32.50 -12.63
C SER A 642 18.25 33.24 -13.50
N ASP A 643 19.37 32.62 -13.84
CA ASP A 643 20.48 33.25 -14.59
C ASP A 643 20.92 32.52 -15.87
N LEU A 644 20.51 31.26 -16.05
CA LEU A 644 20.81 30.43 -17.22
C LEU A 644 19.56 30.10 -18.04
N VAL A 645 19.70 30.14 -19.36
CA VAL A 645 18.78 29.57 -20.34
C VAL A 645 19.47 28.45 -21.10
N PHE A 646 18.92 27.26 -21.07
CA PHE A 646 19.34 26.13 -21.90
C PHE A 646 18.40 26.03 -23.08
N ILE A 647 18.92 26.06 -24.30
CA ILE A 647 18.08 26.08 -25.50
C ILE A 647 18.74 25.32 -26.67
N CYS A 648 17.92 24.55 -27.38
CA CYS A 648 18.26 24.00 -28.69
C CYS A 648 17.74 24.98 -29.77
N SER A 649 18.48 26.02 -30.09
CA SER A 649 17.99 27.12 -30.95
C SER A 649 17.64 26.66 -32.35
N ASP A 650 18.35 25.66 -32.88
CA ASP A 650 18.08 25.03 -34.19
C ASP A 650 16.69 24.37 -34.27
N SER A 651 16.05 24.08 -33.13
CA SER A 651 14.68 23.55 -33.06
C SER A 651 13.61 24.63 -33.01
N PHE A 652 13.97 25.92 -33.04
CA PHE A 652 13.03 27.04 -33.00
C PHE A 652 13.19 28.00 -34.19
N SER A 653 12.16 28.79 -34.47
CA SER A 653 12.24 29.86 -35.45
C SER A 653 13.32 30.91 -35.09
N PRO A 654 13.97 31.55 -36.07
CA PRO A 654 14.91 32.64 -35.80
C PRO A 654 14.28 33.75 -34.93
N GLY A 655 15.04 34.26 -33.95
CA GLY A 655 14.59 35.29 -33.01
C GLY A 655 13.88 34.75 -31.75
N THR A 656 13.69 33.43 -31.62
CA THR A 656 13.09 32.84 -30.41
C THR A 656 13.89 33.11 -29.14
N ILE A 657 15.23 33.14 -29.20
CA ILE A 657 16.06 33.49 -28.04
C ILE A 657 15.74 34.90 -27.55
N ASP A 658 15.64 35.88 -28.46
CA ASP A 658 15.36 37.28 -28.10
C ASP A 658 13.97 37.43 -27.47
N ILE A 659 12.99 36.66 -27.97
CA ILE A 659 11.64 36.60 -27.39
C ILE A 659 11.71 36.04 -25.96
N ILE A 660 12.43 34.93 -25.75
CA ILE A 660 12.59 34.32 -24.43
C ILE A 660 13.27 35.29 -23.48
N LEU A 661 14.44 35.82 -23.83
CA LEU A 661 15.20 36.76 -22.99
C LEU A 661 14.42 38.05 -22.71
N GLY A 662 13.65 38.55 -23.69
CA GLY A 662 12.78 39.72 -23.51
C GLY A 662 11.65 39.52 -22.50
N SER A 663 11.23 38.27 -22.27
CA SER A 663 10.24 37.90 -21.24
C SER A 663 10.86 37.59 -19.87
N LEU A 664 12.20 37.49 -19.76
CA LEU A 664 12.91 37.15 -18.53
C LEU A 664 13.51 38.40 -17.84
N LEU A 665 14.17 38.21 -16.68
CA LEU A 665 14.82 39.33 -16.00
C LEU A 665 16.11 39.76 -16.70
N PRO A 666 16.54 41.03 -16.51
CA PRO A 666 17.86 41.50 -16.95
C PRO A 666 19.06 40.74 -16.36
N GLU A 667 18.85 39.99 -15.28
CA GLU A 667 19.86 39.16 -14.63
C GLU A 667 20.03 37.79 -15.30
N THR A 668 19.05 37.35 -16.11
CA THR A 668 19.14 36.15 -16.93
C THR A 668 19.97 36.45 -18.17
N ARG A 669 21.30 36.29 -18.06
CA ARG A 669 22.26 36.75 -19.09
C ARG A 669 22.95 35.62 -19.85
N ASN A 670 22.98 34.42 -19.29
CA ASN A 670 23.81 33.35 -19.80
C ASN A 670 22.97 32.33 -20.58
N VAL A 671 23.36 32.05 -21.82
CA VAL A 671 22.70 31.08 -22.70
C VAL A 671 23.64 29.89 -22.92
N ILE A 672 23.14 28.70 -22.63
CA ILE A 672 23.80 27.43 -22.93
C ILE A 672 23.08 26.82 -24.13
N GLU A 673 23.71 26.93 -25.29
CA GLU A 673 23.26 26.28 -26.51
C GLU A 673 23.47 24.76 -26.39
N ILE A 674 22.42 23.96 -26.64
CA ILE A 674 22.47 22.50 -26.61
C ILE A 674 22.28 21.91 -28.01
N SER A 675 22.95 20.79 -28.28
CA SER A 675 22.84 20.11 -29.58
C SER A 675 21.52 19.34 -29.72
N ASP A 676 21.17 18.97 -30.96
CA ASP A 676 20.05 18.07 -31.24
C ASP A 676 20.15 16.72 -30.51
N ASP A 677 21.37 16.19 -30.36
CA ASP A 677 21.60 14.95 -29.61
C ASP A 677 21.34 15.13 -28.11
N GLN A 678 21.76 16.27 -27.55
CA GLN A 678 21.45 16.62 -26.15
C GLN A 678 19.93 16.79 -25.96
N ALA A 679 19.25 17.47 -26.89
CA ALA A 679 17.79 17.61 -26.87
C ALA A 679 17.08 16.23 -26.93
N ASN A 680 17.54 15.32 -27.80
CA ASN A 680 17.01 13.95 -27.90
C ASN A 680 17.24 13.14 -26.61
N ALA A 681 18.34 13.38 -25.90
CA ALA A 681 18.64 12.78 -24.59
C ALA A 681 17.86 13.40 -23.42
N ARG A 682 16.86 14.27 -23.69
CA ARG A 682 16.07 15.01 -22.69
C ARG A 682 16.92 15.88 -21.77
N PHE A 683 18.00 16.48 -22.28
CA PHE A 683 18.96 17.27 -21.51
C PHE A 683 18.29 18.34 -20.60
N CYS A 684 17.30 19.07 -21.12
CA CYS A 684 16.58 20.12 -20.38
C CYS A 684 15.70 19.62 -19.21
N SER A 685 15.44 18.31 -19.11
CA SER A 685 14.76 17.71 -17.95
C SER A 685 15.71 17.42 -16.77
N GLY A 686 17.03 17.53 -17.04
CA GLY A 686 18.11 17.15 -16.14
C GLY A 686 18.39 18.06 -14.97
N PHE A 687 17.66 19.16 -14.81
CA PHE A 687 17.98 20.16 -13.80
C PHE A 687 16.77 20.89 -13.25
N VAL A 688 16.89 21.31 -11.99
CA VAL A 688 15.92 22.16 -11.30
C VAL A 688 16.67 23.12 -10.37
N GLU A 689 16.32 24.40 -10.41
CA GLU A 689 16.82 25.40 -9.47
C GLU A 689 15.81 25.54 -8.32
N LEU A 690 16.26 25.43 -7.08
CA LEU A 690 15.45 25.57 -5.88
C LEU A 690 16.06 26.63 -4.95
N ASN A 691 15.19 27.32 -4.20
CA ASN A 691 15.59 28.23 -3.14
C ASN A 691 15.59 27.50 -1.79
N THR A 692 16.70 27.63 -1.07
CA THR A 692 16.82 27.16 0.31
C THR A 692 16.14 28.13 1.28
N ASN A 693 15.98 27.72 2.52
CA ASN A 693 15.36 28.55 3.57
C ASN A 693 16.09 29.88 3.83
N ASN A 694 17.38 29.94 3.51
CA ASN A 694 18.21 31.14 3.66
C ASN A 694 18.22 31.99 2.37
N ASN A 695 17.29 31.75 1.44
CA ASN A 695 17.22 32.37 0.12
C ASN A 695 18.47 32.15 -0.76
N ASN A 696 19.29 31.13 -0.46
CA ASN A 696 20.35 30.71 -1.37
C ASN A 696 19.77 29.84 -2.48
N LYS A 697 20.24 30.04 -3.72
CA LYS A 697 19.86 29.25 -4.88
C LYS A 697 20.73 27.99 -4.99
N VAL A 698 20.12 26.86 -5.27
CA VAL A 698 20.80 25.59 -5.51
C VAL A 698 20.30 25.01 -6.83
N LEU A 699 21.22 24.73 -7.75
CA LEU A 699 20.92 24.10 -9.03
C LEU A 699 21.23 22.61 -8.92
N PHE A 700 20.20 21.79 -8.82
CA PHE A 700 20.34 20.34 -8.89
C PHE A 700 20.45 19.92 -10.34
N ILE A 701 21.47 19.13 -10.68
CA ILE A 701 21.74 18.65 -12.03
C ILE A 701 22.02 17.15 -12.02
N SER A 702 21.49 16.43 -13.01
CA SER A 702 21.73 15.00 -13.12
C SER A 702 23.17 14.72 -13.54
N ARG A 703 23.80 13.70 -12.94
CA ARG A 703 25.14 13.25 -13.34
C ARG A 703 25.21 12.81 -14.80
N SER A 704 24.16 12.18 -15.32
CA SER A 704 24.13 11.75 -16.72
C SER A 704 24.14 12.98 -17.64
N ILE A 705 23.33 13.98 -17.34
CA ILE A 705 23.26 15.24 -18.10
C ILE A 705 24.56 16.06 -17.97
N MET A 706 25.14 16.14 -16.77
CA MET A 706 26.46 16.76 -16.56
C MET A 706 27.55 16.10 -17.41
N SER A 707 27.50 14.77 -17.60
CA SER A 707 28.46 14.05 -18.43
C SER A 707 28.33 14.35 -19.93
N LEU A 708 27.13 14.74 -20.38
CA LEU A 708 26.87 15.14 -21.76
C LEU A 708 27.30 16.58 -22.06
N MET A 709 27.62 17.38 -21.04
CA MET A 709 28.04 18.77 -21.23
C MET A 709 29.48 18.89 -21.75
N SER A 710 29.67 19.76 -22.74
CA SER A 710 31.00 20.17 -23.20
C SER A 710 31.72 21.04 -22.17
N ASP A 711 33.04 21.18 -22.27
CA ASP A 711 33.82 22.03 -21.35
C ASP A 711 33.42 23.50 -21.43
N ALA A 712 32.99 23.97 -22.61
CA ALA A 712 32.44 25.31 -22.80
C ALA A 712 31.12 25.49 -22.03
N GLN A 713 30.19 24.53 -22.16
CA GLN A 713 28.92 24.56 -21.43
C GLN A 713 29.15 24.49 -19.91
N LYS A 714 30.10 23.67 -19.43
CA LYS A 714 30.48 23.59 -18.00
C LYS A 714 31.12 24.88 -17.49
N THR A 715 31.81 25.63 -18.35
CA THR A 715 32.39 26.93 -17.99
C THR A 715 31.29 27.95 -17.76
N ILE A 716 30.31 28.05 -18.68
CA ILE A 716 29.14 28.93 -18.53
C ILE A 716 28.31 28.52 -17.31
N LEU A 717 28.13 27.21 -17.06
CA LEU A 717 27.44 26.71 -15.87
C LEU A 717 28.07 27.19 -14.56
N LYS A 718 29.40 27.36 -14.49
CA LYS A 718 30.10 27.86 -13.29
C LYS A 718 29.88 29.34 -13.03
N GLU A 719 29.36 30.08 -14.01
CA GLU A 719 29.03 31.50 -13.86
C GLU A 719 27.66 31.73 -13.22
N THR A 720 26.87 30.68 -13.00
CA THR A 720 25.61 30.77 -12.25
C THR A 720 25.84 31.21 -10.81
N SER A 721 24.90 32.00 -10.31
CA SER A 721 24.79 32.41 -8.91
C SER A 721 24.33 31.26 -8.00
N ALA A 722 23.79 30.17 -8.57
CA ALA A 722 23.33 29.02 -7.82
C ALA A 722 24.47 28.06 -7.45
N LYS A 723 24.40 27.43 -6.27
CA LYS A 723 25.30 26.31 -5.94
C LYS A 723 24.89 25.08 -6.74
N THR A 724 25.77 24.58 -7.61
CA THR A 724 25.52 23.34 -8.36
C THR A 724 25.66 22.10 -7.48
N VAL A 725 24.69 21.19 -7.55
CA VAL A 725 24.67 19.91 -6.83
C VAL A 725 24.34 18.77 -7.79
N GLU A 726 25.22 17.79 -7.90
CA GLU A 726 25.00 16.64 -8.77
C GLU A 726 24.18 15.55 -8.11
N VAL A 727 23.13 15.07 -8.78
CA VAL A 727 22.24 14.00 -8.35
C VAL A 727 22.34 12.81 -9.29
N SER A 728 22.32 11.59 -8.76
CA SER A 728 22.34 10.37 -9.55
C SER A 728 20.94 9.78 -9.65
N LEU A 729 20.36 9.79 -10.86
CA LEU A 729 19.09 9.13 -11.20
C LEU A 729 19.31 8.13 -12.35
N ARG A 730 20.43 7.40 -12.32
CA ARG A 730 20.94 6.59 -13.43
C ARG A 730 19.91 5.59 -13.94
N SER A 731 19.28 4.84 -13.03
CA SER A 731 18.31 3.82 -13.39
C SER A 731 17.02 4.45 -13.91
N SER A 732 16.54 5.50 -13.24
CA SER A 732 15.35 6.25 -13.66
C SER A 732 15.50 6.82 -15.07
N GLU A 733 16.65 7.40 -15.38
CA GLU A 733 16.94 8.02 -16.69
C GLU A 733 17.20 6.98 -17.78
N SER A 734 17.94 5.90 -17.48
CA SER A 734 18.19 4.81 -18.43
C SER A 734 16.90 4.10 -18.84
N LEU A 735 15.97 3.96 -17.90
CA LEU A 735 14.63 3.41 -18.15
C LEU A 735 13.66 4.46 -18.72
N GLN A 736 14.11 5.69 -18.97
CA GLN A 736 13.30 6.83 -19.42
C GLN A 736 12.03 7.07 -18.56
N ILE A 737 12.10 6.75 -17.26
CA ILE A 737 11.04 6.99 -16.27
C ILE A 737 10.86 8.49 -16.06
N GLY A 738 11.97 9.22 -15.96
CA GLY A 738 12.02 10.66 -15.76
C GLY A 738 13.41 11.10 -15.28
N SER A 739 13.63 12.40 -15.27
CA SER A 739 14.81 13.05 -14.68
C SER A 739 14.40 14.00 -13.56
N ILE A 740 15.35 14.81 -13.06
CA ILE A 740 15.19 15.67 -11.87
C ILE A 740 13.93 16.53 -11.94
N ARG A 741 13.69 17.19 -13.08
CA ARG A 741 12.56 18.10 -13.27
C ARG A 741 11.21 17.37 -13.37
N ASP A 742 11.22 16.09 -13.72
CA ASP A 742 10.01 15.26 -13.75
C ASP A 742 9.57 14.85 -12.34
N PHE A 743 10.51 14.79 -11.40
CA PHE A 743 10.23 14.36 -10.02
C PHE A 743 10.09 15.50 -9.03
N VAL A 744 10.65 16.68 -9.29
CA VAL A 744 10.62 17.79 -8.32
C VAL A 744 9.99 19.04 -8.90
N THR A 745 9.04 19.60 -8.16
CA THR A 745 8.38 20.86 -8.49
C THR A 745 8.73 21.92 -7.43
N PRO A 746 9.34 23.06 -7.80
CA PRO A 746 9.54 24.20 -6.90
C PRO A 746 8.20 24.82 -6.47
N LEU A 747 8.13 25.41 -5.28
CA LEU A 747 6.93 26.08 -4.74
C LEU A 747 7.11 27.59 -4.56
#